data_AF-A0A8C2KVE7-F1
#
_entry.id   AF-A0A8C2KVE7-F1
#
_cell.length_a   1.000
_cell.length_b   1.000
_cell.length_c   1.000
_cell.angle_alpha   90.00
_cell.angle_beta   90.00
_cell.angle_gamma   90.00
#
_symmetry.space_group_name_H-M   'P 1'
#
loop_
_entity.id
_entity.type
_entity.pdbx_description
1 polymer ?
#
loop_
_entity_poly.entity_id
_entity_poly.type
_entity_poly.pdbx_seq_one_letter_code
_entity_poly.pdbx_strand_id
1 'polypeptide(L)'
;CCCSFINFYRDQDLRKSFTDSLEEDIRDFLINEAELHMYDDLTKVNPVTPSTVLKCLQARYSAKVFYTHAGCTLVALNPFQPIPHLYSLDVMREYHSAPQPQEFKPHIFIVAEEAYRNVQGQVEPMNQSLVVSGESGAGKTWTSRCLMKYYATVATSSQKCQDTVEKIERRVLGSNPVMEAFGNACTLRNSNSSRFGKYIQLQLNGSQLLVGASVQTNKYNLRITYFLCCQFISSNTISSNAVYICTLSTIIQGCQAILAGLLQLGNVDFRPASEEAQTCDLDEHSKGTADLLQVPLEELQSCLTVRTLRAGKQNVLKPCSQSECSVRRDCLAKVIYAQLFDWLVTFINNSMCADSSMWCNFIGLLDVYGFECFLLNNLEQLCINYANEKLQQHFVAHYLKAQQEEYVTEGLQWSFIQYQDNQGCLDLIEGSPSSIFSLLNEECRLNRASDAKQFCVRLQKELSDNTSISWDKFSKQPHFTVAHYAGKVSYQIEGIMEKNKDPVSPELISLLQNSQDSLLHSLFADGDRESEGCRGHSKVVTVVSKFRNSLESLMKILHSTTPHYTRCIKPNPDCRPLTFKREEVIAQLEACGIVETINISAAGFPIRIPYGSFFQRYGLITNTRLTVQMNQMNTLLSPTGSEMSNQAVLGSAVEDVLNVLLKRRGPNSTLSPDDNNNMVHCGRTKVFLTHSLLEMLEEHRNRVRSQKAFCIQCCWRRHQNRQRNLKRQAATRLQAGVRSWLVRREIGKWHKAASVIQTRWRRWRAWMDALAEAELDDAEDFMEKEASSVLPKLDPLLKERGSVQLSSIQEPVLVRGWPIGLVMASAPSVTVSLTATGFQQIRSMMACLRIPFRNGEYKVKTNQFDVCEGVASIRAQPFLLSVVHLGFMLHLLLFNESLLNCLSIVCHHDGVLCLHE
;
A
#
# COMPACT_ATOMS: atom_id res chain seq x y z
N CYS A 1 -64.82 -14.80 -21.61
CA CYS A 1 -64.72 -14.94 -20.14
C CYS A 1 -64.18 -16.29 -19.64
N CYS A 2 -64.44 -17.45 -20.28
CA CYS A 2 -63.91 -18.74 -19.79
C CYS A 2 -62.43 -19.03 -20.13
N CYS A 3 -61.84 -18.43 -21.17
CA CYS A 3 -60.41 -18.64 -21.49
C CYS A 3 -59.45 -17.85 -20.58
N SER A 4 -59.93 -16.82 -19.88
CA SER A 4 -59.11 -15.99 -18.98
C SER A 4 -58.94 -16.64 -17.59
N PHE A 5 -59.87 -17.50 -17.18
CA PHE A 5 -59.81 -18.22 -15.90
C PHE A 5 -58.87 -19.44 -15.92
N ILE A 6 -58.73 -20.11 -17.07
CA ILE A 6 -57.85 -21.29 -17.20
C ILE A 6 -56.37 -20.90 -17.20
N ASN A 7 -56.01 -19.72 -17.73
CA ASN A 7 -54.64 -19.22 -17.68
C ASN A 7 -54.23 -18.73 -16.27
N PHE A 8 -55.18 -18.29 -15.44
CA PHE A 8 -54.88 -17.87 -14.06
C PHE A 8 -54.63 -19.08 -13.14
N TYR A 9 -55.33 -20.20 -13.35
CA TYR A 9 -55.08 -21.44 -12.61
C TYR A 9 -53.81 -22.17 -13.07
N ARG A 10 -53.50 -22.19 -14.38
CA ARG A 10 -52.21 -22.72 -14.87
C ARG A 10 -51.00 -21.95 -14.33
N ASP A 11 -51.09 -20.63 -14.25
CA ASP A 11 -49.99 -19.78 -13.75
C ASP A 11 -49.84 -19.89 -12.21
N GLN A 12 -50.92 -20.22 -11.48
CA GLN A 12 -50.86 -20.54 -10.05
C GLN A 12 -50.29 -21.94 -9.77
N ASP A 13 -50.64 -22.95 -10.58
CA ASP A 13 -50.10 -24.32 -10.44
C ASP A 13 -48.62 -24.39 -10.86
N LEU A 14 -48.21 -23.63 -11.90
CA LEU A 14 -46.80 -23.48 -12.26
C LEU A 14 -45.99 -22.76 -11.18
N ARG A 15 -46.51 -21.66 -10.61
CA ARG A 15 -45.85 -20.98 -9.47
C ARG A 15 -45.77 -21.88 -8.24
N LYS A 16 -46.82 -22.64 -7.93
CA LYS A 16 -46.80 -23.62 -6.83
C LYS A 16 -45.76 -24.72 -7.06
N SER A 17 -45.70 -25.30 -8.25
CA SER A 17 -44.70 -26.33 -8.57
C SER A 17 -43.26 -25.82 -8.50
N PHE A 18 -43.02 -24.56 -8.89
CA PHE A 18 -41.70 -23.92 -8.81
C PHE A 18 -41.32 -23.58 -7.37
N THR A 19 -42.27 -23.12 -6.54
CA THR A 19 -42.02 -22.88 -5.11
C THR A 19 -41.83 -24.18 -4.34
N ASP A 20 -42.57 -25.24 -4.65
CA ASP A 20 -42.41 -26.55 -3.99
C ASP A 20 -41.05 -27.19 -4.35
N SER A 21 -40.61 -27.11 -5.61
CA SER A 21 -39.28 -27.54 -6.05
C SER A 21 -38.15 -26.73 -5.41
N LEU A 22 -38.28 -25.40 -5.34
CA LEU A 22 -37.27 -24.55 -4.70
C LEU A 22 -37.19 -24.80 -3.18
N GLU A 23 -38.31 -25.10 -2.52
CA GLU A 23 -38.33 -25.47 -1.10
C GLU A 23 -37.73 -26.85 -0.83
N GLU A 24 -37.83 -27.80 -1.76
CA GLU A 24 -37.09 -29.08 -1.72
C GLU A 24 -35.58 -28.86 -1.92
N ASP A 25 -35.18 -28.10 -2.94
CA ASP A 25 -33.77 -27.76 -3.21
C ASP A 25 -33.10 -27.02 -2.03
N ILE A 26 -33.83 -26.09 -1.40
CA ILE A 26 -33.37 -25.40 -0.18
C ILE A 26 -33.24 -26.40 0.96
N ARG A 27 -34.20 -27.31 1.15
CA ARG A 27 -34.12 -28.31 2.21
C ARG A 27 -32.92 -29.21 2.02
N ASP A 28 -32.71 -29.73 0.81
CA ASP A 28 -31.60 -30.62 0.46
C ASP A 28 -30.23 -29.97 0.62
N PHE A 29 -30.06 -28.71 0.17
CA PHE A 29 -28.83 -27.95 0.38
C PHE A 29 -28.50 -27.76 1.87
N LEU A 30 -29.53 -27.62 2.71
CA LEU A 30 -29.38 -27.35 4.13
C LEU A 30 -29.22 -28.62 4.99
N ILE A 31 -29.19 -29.83 4.41
CA ILE A 31 -28.97 -31.08 5.15
C ILE A 31 -27.51 -31.19 5.63
N ASN A 32 -26.54 -30.72 4.84
CA ASN A 32 -25.11 -30.78 5.15
C ASN A 32 -24.61 -29.51 5.87
N GLU A 33 -25.25 -29.13 7.00
CA GLU A 33 -24.88 -27.90 7.75
C GLU A 33 -23.40 -27.84 8.16
N ALA A 34 -22.75 -29.00 8.33
CA ALA A 34 -21.34 -29.10 8.68
C ALA A 34 -20.38 -28.55 7.60
N GLU A 35 -20.75 -28.60 6.32
CA GLU A 35 -19.89 -28.16 5.22
C GLU A 35 -20.14 -26.70 4.80
N LEU A 36 -21.24 -26.09 5.26
CA LEU A 36 -21.62 -24.72 4.90
C LEU A 36 -20.55 -23.68 5.25
N HIS A 37 -19.77 -23.91 6.32
CA HIS A 37 -18.70 -22.99 6.70
C HIS A 37 -17.51 -22.97 5.72
N MET A 38 -17.39 -23.95 4.82
CA MET A 38 -16.30 -24.06 3.84
C MET A 38 -16.48 -23.19 2.60
N TYR A 39 -17.69 -22.67 2.36
CA TYR A 39 -17.96 -21.78 1.25
C TYR A 39 -17.32 -20.40 1.47
N ASP A 40 -16.15 -20.21 0.86
CA ASP A 40 -15.43 -18.94 0.89
C ASP A 40 -16.02 -17.88 -0.06
N ASP A 41 -16.77 -18.33 -1.07
CA ASP A 41 -17.51 -17.50 -2.02
C ASP A 41 -18.96 -17.96 -2.12
N LEU A 42 -19.88 -17.04 -1.82
CA LEU A 42 -21.32 -17.28 -1.81
C LEU A 42 -21.92 -17.46 -3.21
N THR A 43 -21.20 -17.15 -4.30
CA THR A 43 -21.64 -17.47 -5.67
C THR A 43 -21.70 -18.98 -5.94
N LYS A 44 -21.01 -19.78 -5.12
CA LYS A 44 -21.00 -21.24 -5.19
C LYS A 44 -22.16 -21.90 -4.42
N VAL A 45 -22.97 -21.11 -3.71
CA VAL A 45 -24.17 -21.58 -3.01
C VAL A 45 -25.28 -21.74 -4.04
N ASN A 46 -25.96 -22.87 -4.06
CA ASN A 46 -27.07 -23.12 -4.98
C ASN A 46 -28.17 -23.92 -4.24
N PRO A 47 -29.41 -23.43 -4.13
CA PRO A 47 -29.93 -22.16 -4.64
C PRO A 47 -29.49 -20.94 -3.81
N VAL A 48 -29.23 -19.81 -4.48
CA VAL A 48 -28.91 -18.52 -3.83
C VAL A 48 -30.21 -17.86 -3.37
N THR A 49 -30.51 -17.95 -2.07
CA THR A 49 -31.66 -17.30 -1.44
C THR A 49 -31.24 -16.59 -0.15
N PRO A 50 -32.04 -15.64 0.38
CA PRO A 50 -31.71 -14.99 1.65
C PRO A 50 -31.49 -15.99 2.79
N SER A 51 -32.23 -17.10 2.82
CA SER A 51 -32.13 -18.12 3.86
C SER A 51 -30.87 -18.99 3.72
N THR A 52 -30.50 -19.41 2.51
CA THR A 52 -29.27 -20.21 2.29
C THR A 52 -28.02 -19.39 2.55
N VAL A 53 -27.98 -18.13 2.09
CA VAL A 53 -26.89 -17.19 2.37
C VAL A 53 -26.77 -16.91 3.88
N LEU A 54 -27.89 -16.65 4.57
CA LEU A 54 -27.90 -16.40 6.02
C LEU A 54 -27.33 -17.59 6.79
N LYS A 55 -27.76 -18.82 6.47
CA LYS A 55 -27.26 -20.03 7.15
C LYS A 55 -25.77 -20.26 6.89
N CYS A 56 -25.29 -20.02 5.67
CA CYS A 56 -23.87 -20.08 5.35
C CYS A 56 -23.04 -19.09 6.18
N LEU A 57 -23.48 -17.83 6.24
CA LEU A 57 -22.83 -16.80 7.07
C LEU A 57 -22.89 -17.14 8.56
N GLN A 58 -24.00 -17.71 9.04
CA GLN A 58 -24.15 -18.16 10.42
C GLN A 58 -23.17 -19.30 10.76
N ALA A 59 -23.02 -20.28 9.88
CA ALA A 59 -22.07 -21.39 10.04
C ALA A 59 -20.62 -20.88 10.07
N ARG A 60 -20.25 -19.99 9.14
CA ARG A 60 -18.92 -19.36 9.09
C ARG A 60 -18.63 -18.53 10.34
N TYR A 61 -19.59 -17.72 10.79
CA TYR A 61 -19.44 -16.91 12.00
C TYR A 61 -19.24 -17.80 13.24
N SER A 62 -19.97 -18.90 13.34
CA SER A 62 -19.82 -19.90 14.42
C SER A 62 -18.45 -20.59 14.38
N ALA A 63 -17.90 -20.81 13.18
CA ALA A 63 -16.55 -21.31 12.95
C ALA A 63 -15.45 -20.23 13.12
N LYS A 64 -15.79 -19.01 13.57
CA LYS A 64 -14.89 -17.86 13.73
C LYS A 64 -14.24 -17.40 12.41
N VAL A 65 -14.97 -17.53 11.30
CA VAL A 65 -14.60 -16.98 9.99
C VAL A 65 -15.50 -15.79 9.69
N PHE A 66 -14.92 -14.59 9.64
CA PHE A 66 -15.67 -13.32 9.64
C PHE A 66 -15.77 -12.63 8.28
N TYR A 67 -14.98 -13.09 7.30
CA TYR A 67 -14.95 -12.54 5.95
C TYR A 67 -15.41 -13.59 4.94
N THR A 68 -16.22 -13.19 3.96
CA THR A 68 -16.75 -14.08 2.92
C THR A 68 -16.92 -13.30 1.61
N HIS A 69 -16.55 -13.90 0.46
CA HIS A 69 -16.85 -13.30 -0.84
C HIS A 69 -18.33 -13.45 -1.18
N ALA A 70 -18.89 -12.39 -1.78
CA ALA A 70 -20.24 -12.33 -2.29
C ALA A 70 -20.18 -11.70 -3.70
N GLY A 71 -19.70 -12.47 -4.67
CA GLY A 71 -19.43 -11.95 -6.00
C GLY A 71 -18.30 -10.92 -5.99
N CYS A 72 -18.57 -9.70 -6.49
CA CYS A 72 -17.60 -8.60 -6.46
C CYS A 72 -17.39 -7.95 -5.08
N THR A 73 -18.22 -8.31 -4.10
CA THR A 73 -18.27 -7.64 -2.81
C THR A 73 -17.70 -8.54 -1.73
N LEU A 74 -16.97 -7.97 -0.78
CA LEU A 74 -16.57 -8.68 0.43
C LEU A 74 -17.57 -8.42 1.56
N VAL A 75 -18.11 -9.47 2.16
CA VAL A 75 -18.96 -9.38 3.36
C VAL A 75 -18.10 -9.58 4.61
N ALA A 76 -18.20 -8.64 5.55
CA ALA A 76 -17.46 -8.64 6.80
C ALA A 76 -18.41 -8.61 8.01
N LEU A 77 -18.43 -9.66 8.83
CA LEU A 77 -19.26 -9.73 10.04
C LEU A 77 -18.46 -9.29 11.26
N ASN A 78 -19.00 -8.33 12.03
CA ASN A 78 -18.29 -7.81 13.20
C ASN A 78 -18.21 -8.86 14.34
N PRO A 79 -17.01 -9.30 14.78
CA PRO A 79 -16.90 -10.22 15.90
C PRO A 79 -17.20 -9.59 17.28
N PHE A 80 -17.20 -8.25 17.38
CA PHE A 80 -17.26 -7.47 18.64
C PHE A 80 -16.20 -7.83 19.68
N GLN A 81 -15.11 -8.45 19.25
CA GLN A 81 -13.94 -8.75 20.07
C GLN A 81 -12.66 -8.65 19.23
N PRO A 82 -11.51 -8.31 19.83
CA PRO A 82 -10.24 -8.26 19.12
C PRO A 82 -9.81 -9.66 18.65
N ILE A 83 -9.29 -9.74 17.43
CA ILE A 83 -8.77 -10.99 16.84
C ILE A 83 -7.36 -10.72 16.30
N PRO A 84 -6.33 -10.67 17.18
CA PRO A 84 -5.03 -10.12 16.82
C PRO A 84 -4.31 -10.89 15.70
N HIS A 85 -4.45 -12.22 15.67
CA HIS A 85 -3.79 -13.07 14.68
C HIS A 85 -4.28 -12.80 13.24
N LEU A 86 -5.55 -12.40 13.08
CA LEU A 86 -6.18 -12.11 11.78
C LEU A 86 -5.61 -10.85 11.12
N TYR A 87 -5.10 -9.90 11.91
CA TYR A 87 -4.60 -8.60 11.46
C TYR A 87 -3.11 -8.39 11.76
N SER A 88 -2.36 -9.48 11.89
CA SER A 88 -0.92 -9.45 12.15
C SER A 88 -0.14 -8.96 10.92
N LEU A 89 1.05 -8.40 11.15
CA LEU A 89 1.92 -7.92 10.06
C LEU A 89 2.38 -9.06 9.15
N ASP A 90 2.53 -10.27 9.69
CA ASP A 90 2.96 -11.43 8.92
C ASP A 90 1.89 -11.86 7.94
N VAL A 91 0.61 -11.86 8.35
CA VAL A 91 -0.52 -12.12 7.45
C VAL A 91 -0.57 -11.06 6.35
N MET A 92 -0.39 -9.77 6.66
CA MET A 92 -0.34 -8.72 5.62
C MET A 92 0.75 -8.97 4.57
N ARG A 93 1.95 -9.36 5.00
CA ARG A 93 3.06 -9.69 4.09
C ARG A 93 2.82 -10.95 3.28
N GLU A 94 2.14 -11.94 3.87
CA GLU A 94 1.76 -13.19 3.21
C GLU A 94 0.81 -12.91 2.04
N TYR A 95 -0.27 -12.15 2.27
CA TYR A 95 -1.20 -11.74 1.20
C TYR A 95 -0.51 -10.92 0.11
N HIS A 96 0.41 -10.03 0.46
CA HIS A 96 1.13 -9.22 -0.52
C HIS A 96 2.13 -10.03 -1.37
N SER A 97 2.87 -10.94 -0.74
CA SER A 97 3.90 -11.75 -1.41
C SER A 97 3.33 -12.91 -2.21
N ALA A 98 2.06 -13.25 -1.99
CA ALA A 98 1.39 -14.35 -2.67
C ALA A 98 1.29 -14.11 -4.19
N PRO A 99 1.74 -15.04 -5.04
CA PRO A 99 1.54 -14.91 -6.48
C PRO A 99 0.05 -14.91 -6.85
N GLN A 100 -0.76 -15.73 -6.16
CA GLN A 100 -2.22 -15.84 -6.31
C GLN A 100 -2.94 -15.62 -4.98
N PRO A 101 -3.19 -14.35 -4.56
CA PRO A 101 -3.89 -14.04 -3.32
C PRO A 101 -5.33 -14.56 -3.27
N GLN A 102 -5.93 -14.81 -4.43
CA GLN A 102 -7.30 -15.34 -4.59
C GLN A 102 -7.45 -16.76 -4.00
N GLU A 103 -6.35 -17.51 -3.85
CA GLU A 103 -6.35 -18.87 -3.27
C GLU A 103 -6.39 -18.85 -1.73
N PHE A 104 -6.11 -17.70 -1.12
CA PHE A 104 -6.18 -17.53 0.33
C PHE A 104 -7.63 -17.41 0.80
N LYS A 105 -7.83 -17.64 2.10
CA LYS A 105 -9.13 -17.42 2.73
C LYS A 105 -9.60 -15.97 2.50
N PRO A 106 -10.91 -15.74 2.33
CA PRO A 106 -11.46 -14.40 2.12
C PRO A 106 -11.00 -13.47 3.23
N HIS A 107 -10.49 -12.30 2.85
CA HIS A 107 -9.98 -11.33 3.80
C HIS A 107 -10.01 -9.92 3.21
N ILE A 108 -10.07 -8.90 4.07
CA ILE A 108 -10.00 -7.51 3.63
C ILE A 108 -8.69 -7.17 2.91
N PHE A 109 -7.62 -7.92 3.19
CA PHE A 109 -6.33 -7.76 2.52
C PHE A 109 -6.34 -8.22 1.06
N ILE A 110 -7.25 -9.13 0.66
CA ILE A 110 -7.42 -9.49 -0.75
C ILE A 110 -7.92 -8.28 -1.53
N VAL A 111 -8.94 -7.60 -1.00
CA VAL A 111 -9.50 -6.39 -1.61
C VAL A 111 -8.46 -5.27 -1.69
N ALA A 112 -7.63 -5.13 -0.65
CA ALA A 112 -6.53 -4.17 -0.65
C ALA A 112 -5.46 -4.50 -1.70
N GLU A 113 -5.06 -5.78 -1.79
CA GLU A 113 -4.07 -6.25 -2.74
C GLU A 113 -4.57 -6.16 -4.18
N GLU A 114 -5.85 -6.43 -4.42
CA GLU A 114 -6.47 -6.28 -5.75
C GLU A 114 -6.44 -4.82 -6.20
N ALA A 115 -6.85 -3.89 -5.34
CA ALA A 115 -6.75 -2.46 -5.62
C ALA A 115 -5.29 -2.03 -5.84
N TYR A 116 -4.34 -2.50 -5.03
CA TYR A 116 -2.91 -2.21 -5.22
C TYR A 116 -2.39 -2.71 -6.57
N ARG A 117 -2.71 -3.96 -6.94
CA ARG A 117 -2.30 -4.57 -8.21
C ARG A 117 -2.96 -3.94 -9.41
N ASN A 118 -4.19 -3.44 -9.30
CA ASN A 118 -4.86 -2.75 -10.38
C ASN A 118 -4.19 -1.42 -10.72
N VAL A 119 -3.59 -0.73 -9.73
CA VAL A 119 -2.71 0.41 -9.98
C VAL A 119 -1.41 -0.02 -10.68
N GLN A 120 -0.89 -1.22 -10.37
CA GLN A 120 0.36 -1.74 -10.92
C GLN A 120 0.26 -2.35 -12.32
N GLY A 121 -0.88 -2.95 -12.65
CA GLY A 121 -1.01 -3.94 -13.72
C GLY A 121 -1.45 -3.40 -15.08
N GLN A 122 -1.78 -2.12 -15.21
CA GLN A 122 -2.34 -1.53 -16.43
C GLN A 122 -1.34 -0.62 -17.17
N VAL A 123 -1.48 -0.56 -18.50
CA VAL A 123 -0.68 0.30 -19.40
C VAL A 123 -0.97 1.79 -19.13
N GLU A 124 -2.18 2.10 -18.67
CA GLU A 124 -2.56 3.39 -18.09
C GLU A 124 -3.07 3.13 -16.66
N PRO A 125 -2.40 3.63 -15.62
CA PRO A 125 -2.80 3.34 -14.25
C PRO A 125 -4.07 4.14 -13.90
N MET A 126 -5.15 3.43 -13.57
CA MET A 126 -6.41 4.02 -13.12
C MET A 126 -6.45 4.14 -11.59
N ASN A 127 -7.03 5.24 -11.10
CA ASN A 127 -7.24 5.45 -9.68
C ASN A 127 -8.27 4.45 -9.14
N GLN A 128 -8.06 3.99 -7.90
CA GLN A 128 -8.93 2.99 -7.26
C GLN A 128 -9.67 3.62 -6.09
N SER A 129 -10.85 3.12 -5.75
CA SER A 129 -11.55 3.49 -4.51
C SER A 129 -12.04 2.25 -3.77
N LEU A 130 -11.86 2.23 -2.45
CA LEU A 130 -12.36 1.21 -1.54
C LEU A 130 -13.53 1.81 -0.77
N VAL A 131 -14.73 1.28 -1.02
CA VAL A 131 -15.97 1.75 -0.41
C VAL A 131 -16.38 0.79 0.70
N VAL A 132 -16.25 1.23 1.95
CA VAL A 132 -16.65 0.46 3.13
C VAL A 132 -18.00 0.97 3.62
N SER A 133 -19.02 0.13 3.57
CA SER A 133 -20.41 0.50 3.91
C SER A 133 -21.06 -0.51 4.85
N GLY A 134 -22.19 -0.14 5.45
CA GLY A 134 -22.90 -0.94 6.46
C GLY A 134 -23.49 -0.10 7.58
N GLU A 135 -24.33 -0.69 8.43
CA GLU A 135 -24.98 0.02 9.54
C GLU A 135 -24.00 0.58 10.58
N SER A 136 -24.48 1.54 11.40
CA SER A 136 -23.67 2.06 12.52
C SER A 136 -23.26 0.94 13.49
N GLY A 137 -21.98 0.88 13.84
CA GLY A 137 -21.41 -0.19 14.68
C GLY A 137 -21.06 -1.50 13.95
N ALA A 138 -21.25 -1.59 12.63
CA ALA A 138 -20.90 -2.79 11.86
C ALA A 138 -19.38 -3.02 11.67
N GLY A 139 -18.52 -2.07 12.06
CA GLY A 139 -17.06 -2.22 11.98
C GLY A 139 -16.37 -1.49 10.82
N LYS A 140 -17.05 -0.57 10.12
CA LYS A 140 -16.51 0.19 8.97
C LYS A 140 -15.15 0.86 9.27
N THR A 141 -15.08 1.66 10.32
CA THR A 141 -13.85 2.37 10.72
C THR A 141 -12.71 1.42 11.10
N TRP A 142 -13.02 0.26 11.69
CA TRP A 142 -12.00 -0.76 11.95
C TRP A 142 -11.45 -1.36 10.65
N THR A 143 -12.33 -1.70 9.71
CA THR A 143 -11.96 -2.18 8.37
C THR A 143 -11.08 -1.15 7.64
N SER A 144 -11.47 0.12 7.65
CA SER A 144 -10.67 1.22 7.06
C SER A 144 -9.28 1.36 7.71
N ARG A 145 -9.19 1.23 9.04
CA ARG A 145 -7.91 1.19 9.77
C ARG A 145 -7.03 0.01 9.34
N CYS A 146 -7.60 -1.17 9.18
CA CYS A 146 -6.87 -2.35 8.71
C CYS A 146 -6.34 -2.17 7.27
N LEU A 147 -7.15 -1.57 6.38
CA LEU A 147 -6.74 -1.24 5.02
C LEU A 147 -5.56 -0.26 4.98
N MET A 148 -5.60 0.81 5.77
CA MET A 148 -4.47 1.75 5.85
C MET A 148 -3.20 1.08 6.35
N LYS A 149 -3.29 0.24 7.40
CA LYS A 149 -2.15 -0.49 7.94
C LYS A 149 -1.57 -1.49 6.93
N TYR A 150 -2.42 -2.11 6.11
CA TYR A 150 -2.00 -2.97 5.01
C TYR A 150 -1.14 -2.19 4.00
N TYR A 151 -1.63 -1.07 3.46
CA TYR A 151 -0.89 -0.29 2.47
C TYR A 151 0.42 0.28 3.00
N ALA A 152 0.46 0.68 4.27
CA ALA A 152 1.69 1.09 4.93
C ALA A 152 2.72 -0.05 5.03
N THR A 153 2.26 -1.26 5.39
CA THR A 153 3.11 -2.45 5.47
C THR A 153 3.62 -2.87 4.09
N VAL A 154 2.78 -2.80 3.05
CA VAL A 154 3.16 -3.10 1.67
C VAL A 154 4.23 -2.11 1.18
N ALA A 155 4.05 -0.82 1.45
CA ALA A 155 4.98 0.22 1.02
C ALA A 155 6.36 0.15 1.72
N THR A 156 6.46 -0.40 2.93
CA THR A 156 7.74 -0.56 3.66
C THR A 156 8.59 -1.74 3.20
N SER A 157 8.07 -2.65 2.38
CA SER A 157 8.80 -3.82 1.87
C SER A 157 9.99 -3.48 0.94
N SER A 158 10.09 -2.22 0.47
CA SER A 158 11.21 -1.72 -0.32
C SER A 158 12.25 -0.99 0.55
N GLN A 159 13.44 -1.60 0.71
CA GLN A 159 14.55 -1.14 1.58
C GLN A 159 15.03 0.31 1.37
N LYS A 160 14.61 1.01 0.31
CA LYS A 160 15.03 2.38 -0.01
C LYS A 160 14.12 3.50 0.55
N CYS A 161 12.94 3.18 1.11
CA CYS A 161 11.95 4.20 1.51
C CYS A 161 11.35 4.00 2.92
N GLN A 162 11.99 3.18 3.75
CA GLN A 162 11.47 2.81 5.07
C GLN A 162 11.17 4.03 5.95
N ASP A 163 12.06 5.03 6.00
CA ASP A 163 11.89 6.23 6.83
C ASP A 163 10.71 7.12 6.38
N THR A 164 10.44 7.23 5.08
CA THR A 164 9.36 8.08 4.55
C THR A 164 8.00 7.41 4.74
N VAL A 165 7.92 6.11 4.44
CA VAL A 165 6.67 5.34 4.58
C VAL A 165 6.29 5.20 6.05
N GLU A 166 7.24 4.94 6.95
CA GLU A 166 6.97 4.83 8.38
C GLU A 166 6.52 6.17 8.99
N LYS A 167 7.03 7.30 8.47
CA LYS A 167 6.55 8.65 8.83
C LYS A 167 5.12 8.88 8.35
N ILE A 168 4.79 8.51 7.11
CA ILE A 168 3.42 8.69 6.56
C ILE A 168 2.44 7.77 7.28
N GLU A 169 2.80 6.51 7.51
CA GLU A 169 2.00 5.55 8.29
C GLU A 169 1.69 6.10 9.68
N ARG A 170 2.72 6.50 10.43
CA ARG A 170 2.56 7.04 11.78
C ARG A 170 1.68 8.28 11.76
N ARG A 171 1.85 9.20 10.79
CA ARG A 171 1.03 10.41 10.64
C ARG A 171 -0.42 10.10 10.30
N VAL A 172 -0.68 9.25 9.30
CA VAL A 172 -2.04 8.91 8.88
C VAL A 172 -2.77 8.13 9.99
N LEU A 173 -2.14 7.11 10.56
CA LEU A 173 -2.75 6.31 11.63
C LEU A 173 -2.94 7.10 12.92
N GLY A 174 -1.98 7.94 13.31
CA GLY A 174 -2.12 8.77 14.51
C GLY A 174 -2.96 10.04 14.32
N SER A 175 -3.30 10.42 13.08
CA SER A 175 -4.33 11.44 12.82
C SER A 175 -5.76 10.94 13.13
N ASN A 176 -6.00 9.62 13.07
CA ASN A 176 -7.33 9.05 13.30
C ASN A 176 -7.86 9.31 14.71
N PRO A 177 -7.12 9.03 15.81
CA PRO A 177 -7.59 9.38 17.16
C PRO A 177 -7.96 10.86 17.32
N VAL A 178 -7.22 11.76 16.67
CA VAL A 178 -7.48 13.20 16.69
C VAL A 178 -8.81 13.51 15.99
N MET A 179 -9.02 13.01 14.77
CA MET A 179 -10.28 13.19 14.06
C MET A 179 -11.46 12.52 14.75
N GLU A 180 -11.26 11.37 15.40
CA GLU A 180 -12.30 10.68 16.15
C GLU A 180 -12.67 11.44 17.43
N ALA A 181 -11.71 12.08 18.10
CA ALA A 181 -11.98 12.92 19.27
C ALA A 181 -12.90 14.10 18.94
N PHE A 182 -12.78 14.70 17.75
CA PHE A 182 -13.63 15.81 17.30
C PHE A 182 -14.88 15.37 16.52
N GLY A 183 -14.83 14.23 15.85
CA GLY A 183 -15.84 13.86 14.86
C GLY A 183 -16.70 12.65 15.23
N ASN A 184 -16.37 11.92 16.30
CA ASN A 184 -17.17 10.79 16.75
C ASN A 184 -18.11 11.19 17.90
N ALA A 185 -19.15 10.40 18.10
CA ALA A 185 -20.12 10.58 19.17
C ALA A 185 -20.66 9.24 19.65
N CYS A 186 -20.99 9.17 20.93
CA CYS A 186 -21.82 8.10 21.46
C CYS A 186 -23.26 8.26 20.94
N THR A 187 -23.85 7.17 20.46
CA THR A 187 -25.23 7.06 20.01
C THR A 187 -25.90 5.89 20.71
N LEU A 188 -27.23 5.81 20.65
CA LEU A 188 -27.98 4.68 21.22
C LEU A 188 -27.55 3.32 20.66
N ARG A 189 -27.00 3.25 19.43
CA ARG A 189 -26.62 2.00 18.75
C ARG A 189 -25.11 1.73 18.71
N ASN A 190 -24.27 2.72 19.02
CA ASN A 190 -22.82 2.64 18.94
C ASN A 190 -22.15 3.70 19.83
N SER A 191 -21.24 3.29 20.71
CA SER A 191 -20.52 4.17 21.64
C SER A 191 -19.46 5.06 20.98
N ASN A 192 -18.98 4.70 19.79
CA ASN A 192 -17.98 5.45 19.03
C ASN A 192 -18.41 5.55 17.56
N SER A 193 -19.46 6.33 17.28
CA SER A 193 -20.01 6.48 15.93
C SER A 193 -19.43 7.71 15.23
N SER A 194 -18.78 7.50 14.08
CA SER A 194 -18.36 8.60 13.20
C SER A 194 -19.57 9.44 12.77
N ARG A 195 -19.51 10.76 12.96
CA ARG A 195 -20.57 11.73 12.60
C ARG A 195 -20.23 12.56 11.36
N PHE A 196 -19.12 12.27 10.71
CA PHE A 196 -18.68 12.88 9.46
C PHE A 196 -18.27 11.77 8.47
N GLY A 197 -18.40 12.05 7.17
CA GLY A 197 -17.86 11.17 6.14
C GLY A 197 -16.38 11.48 5.93
N LYS A 198 -15.53 10.45 5.90
CA LYS A 198 -14.09 10.58 5.69
C LYS A 198 -13.71 9.89 4.38
N TYR A 199 -13.09 10.65 3.48
CA TYR A 199 -12.45 10.11 2.29
C TYR A 199 -10.94 10.32 2.39
N ILE A 200 -10.19 9.22 2.47
CA ILE A 200 -8.72 9.25 2.59
C ILE A 200 -8.13 8.88 1.25
N GLN A 201 -7.37 9.77 0.65
CA GLN A 201 -6.67 9.52 -0.60
C GLN A 201 -5.21 9.17 -0.29
N LEU A 202 -4.82 7.93 -0.54
CA LEU A 202 -3.43 7.47 -0.44
C LEU A 202 -2.72 7.72 -1.78
N GLN A 203 -1.68 8.55 -1.79
CA GLN A 203 -1.01 9.02 -3.01
C GLN A 203 0.21 8.15 -3.33
N LEU A 204 0.25 7.65 -4.56
CA LEU A 204 1.27 6.73 -5.06
C LEU A 204 2.09 7.36 -6.19
N ASN A 205 3.41 7.18 -6.15
CA ASN A 205 4.31 7.60 -7.22
C ASN A 205 4.35 6.58 -8.38
N GLY A 206 5.10 6.90 -9.45
CA GLY A 206 5.24 6.01 -10.62
C GLY A 206 5.94 4.67 -10.33
N SER A 207 6.57 4.52 -9.16
CA SER A 207 7.10 3.24 -8.65
C SER A 207 6.13 2.55 -7.66
N GLN A 208 4.90 3.04 -7.56
CA GLN A 208 3.82 2.57 -6.67
C GLN A 208 4.16 2.62 -5.18
N LEU A 209 5.08 3.50 -4.79
CA LEU A 209 5.37 3.76 -3.39
C LEU A 209 4.45 4.85 -2.85
N LEU A 210 4.02 4.66 -1.60
CA LEU A 210 3.24 5.66 -0.87
C LEU A 210 4.11 6.89 -0.60
N VAL A 211 3.74 8.02 -1.18
CA VAL A 211 4.48 9.29 -1.04
C VAL A 211 3.74 10.32 -0.19
N GLY A 212 2.42 10.19 -0.05
CA GLY A 212 1.61 11.11 0.75
C GLY A 212 0.19 10.59 0.97
N ALA A 213 -0.58 11.36 1.73
CA ALA A 213 -2.00 11.11 1.93
C ALA A 213 -2.76 12.43 2.11
N SER A 214 -4.02 12.46 1.67
CA SER A 214 -4.94 13.57 1.95
C SER A 214 -6.25 13.04 2.53
N VAL A 215 -6.91 13.87 3.33
CA VAL A 215 -8.20 13.58 3.96
C VAL A 215 -9.19 14.65 3.53
N GLN A 216 -10.27 14.22 2.89
CA GLN A 216 -11.44 15.05 2.62
C GLN A 216 -12.53 14.67 3.61
N THR A 217 -13.20 15.68 4.18
CA THR A 217 -14.32 15.46 5.09
C THR A 217 -15.60 16.02 4.49
N ASN A 218 -16.63 15.19 4.44
CA ASN A 218 -17.98 15.63 4.09
C ASN A 218 -18.70 15.92 5.41
N LYS A 219 -18.87 17.21 5.70
CA LYS A 219 -19.33 17.67 7.01
C LYS A 219 -20.85 17.77 7.11
N TYR A 220 -21.35 17.37 8.29
CA TYR A 220 -22.64 17.78 8.83
C TYR A 220 -22.42 18.65 10.08
N ASN A 221 -22.58 19.96 9.96
CA ASN A 221 -22.47 20.91 11.08
C ASN A 221 -23.75 20.99 11.91
N LEU A 222 -24.19 19.91 12.54
CA LEU A 222 -25.47 19.95 13.30
C LEU A 222 -25.44 19.40 14.73
N ARG A 223 -24.38 18.69 15.15
CA ARG A 223 -24.20 18.34 16.57
C ARG A 223 -22.83 18.77 17.07
N ILE A 224 -22.81 19.85 17.86
CA ILE A 224 -21.80 19.99 18.91
C ILE A 224 -22.07 18.83 19.87
N THR A 225 -21.31 17.75 19.73
CA THR A 225 -21.46 16.64 20.67
C THR A 225 -20.52 16.94 21.84
N TYR A 226 -21.06 17.60 22.86
CA TYR A 226 -20.38 17.97 24.10
C TYR A 226 -19.64 16.80 24.80
N PHE A 227 -19.99 15.55 24.48
CA PHE A 227 -19.56 14.36 25.20
C PHE A 227 -18.08 13.97 25.00
N LEU A 228 -17.44 14.30 23.87
CA LEU A 228 -16.02 13.99 23.62
C LEU A 228 -15.06 15.16 23.89
N CYS A 229 -15.55 16.40 23.98
CA CYS A 229 -14.77 17.54 24.51
C CYS A 229 -14.22 17.23 25.91
N CYS A 230 -15.05 16.66 26.79
CA CYS A 230 -14.63 16.29 28.14
C CYS A 230 -13.50 15.25 28.13
N GLN A 231 -13.43 14.37 27.13
CA GLN A 231 -12.37 13.38 27.00
C GLN A 231 -11.07 14.03 26.52
N PHE A 232 -11.12 14.98 25.59
CA PHE A 232 -9.95 15.77 25.17
C PHE A 232 -9.37 16.66 26.29
N ILE A 233 -10.24 17.10 27.22
CA ILE A 233 -9.87 17.93 28.38
C ILE A 233 -9.39 17.08 29.58
N SER A 234 -9.92 15.87 29.77
CA SER A 234 -9.58 15.00 30.92
C SER A 234 -8.47 13.96 30.63
N SER A 235 -8.14 13.70 29.37
CA SER A 235 -7.26 12.59 28.99
C SER A 235 -5.80 13.04 28.83
N ASN A 236 -4.95 12.70 29.81
CA ASN A 236 -3.51 12.49 29.58
C ASN A 236 -3.23 11.38 28.53
N THR A 237 -4.24 10.61 28.13
CA THR A 237 -4.14 9.47 27.20
C THR A 237 -4.01 9.83 25.72
N ILE A 238 -4.36 11.05 25.30
CA ILE A 238 -4.11 11.53 23.91
C ILE A 238 -2.64 12.01 23.76
N SER A 239 -1.95 12.25 24.88
CA SER A 239 -0.64 12.91 24.90
C SER A 239 0.55 12.03 24.52
N SER A 240 0.50 10.69 24.59
CA SER A 240 1.73 9.91 24.36
C SER A 240 1.95 9.53 22.89
N ASN A 241 0.88 9.23 22.14
CA ASN A 241 0.99 8.76 20.74
C ASN A 241 0.69 9.83 19.68
N ALA A 242 -0.12 10.87 19.98
CA ALA A 242 -0.39 11.96 19.04
C ALA A 242 0.70 13.06 19.05
N VAL A 243 1.54 13.11 20.09
CA VAL A 243 2.62 14.09 20.26
C VAL A 243 3.73 13.95 19.21
N TYR A 244 3.86 12.80 18.54
CA TYR A 244 4.83 12.62 17.46
C TYR A 244 4.37 13.18 16.09
N ILE A 245 3.10 13.58 15.95
CA ILE A 245 2.54 14.09 14.68
C ILE A 245 2.44 15.61 14.70
N CYS A 246 2.07 16.16 15.85
CA CYS A 246 1.97 17.61 16.05
C CYS A 246 3.24 18.11 16.71
N THR A 247 4.16 18.67 15.94
CA THR A 247 5.34 19.41 16.45
C THR A 247 5.00 20.67 17.26
N LEU A 248 3.77 20.85 17.77
CA LEU A 248 3.38 22.02 18.55
C LEU A 248 2.45 21.63 19.70
N SER A 249 3.02 21.42 20.88
CA SER A 249 2.29 21.49 22.16
C SER A 249 1.44 22.75 22.28
N THR A 250 1.90 23.86 21.68
CA THR A 250 1.22 25.16 21.63
C THR A 250 -0.09 25.15 20.84
N ILE A 251 -0.17 24.39 19.74
CA ILE A 251 -1.40 24.29 18.94
C ILE A 251 -2.48 23.53 19.70
N ILE A 252 -2.10 22.43 20.34
CA ILE A 252 -3.02 21.62 21.15
C ILE A 252 -3.57 22.46 22.31
N GLN A 253 -2.72 23.26 22.96
CA GLN A 253 -3.14 24.22 24.00
C GLN A 253 -4.13 25.25 23.47
N GLY A 254 -3.89 25.82 22.27
CA GLY A 254 -4.84 26.73 21.62
C GLY A 254 -6.20 26.07 21.34
N CYS A 255 -6.20 24.84 20.79
CA CYS A 255 -7.45 24.09 20.60
C CYS A 255 -8.16 23.81 21.93
N GLN A 256 -7.43 23.43 22.99
CA GLN A 256 -8.01 23.18 24.32
C GLN A 256 -8.64 24.44 24.92
N ALA A 257 -8.00 25.61 24.77
CA ALA A 257 -8.53 26.89 25.24
C ALA A 257 -9.85 27.26 24.52
N ILE A 258 -9.90 27.13 23.20
CA ILE A 258 -11.12 27.37 22.41
C ILE A 258 -12.24 26.40 22.83
N LEU A 259 -11.93 25.10 22.98
CA LEU A 259 -12.93 24.11 23.41
C LEU A 259 -13.42 24.37 24.84
N ALA A 260 -12.56 24.80 25.76
CA ALA A 260 -12.95 25.21 27.09
C ALA A 260 -13.87 26.45 27.05
N GLY A 261 -13.54 27.43 26.20
CA GLY A 261 -14.40 28.59 25.94
C GLY A 261 -15.78 28.20 25.41
N LEU A 262 -15.86 27.19 24.53
CA LEU A 262 -17.13 26.66 24.04
C LEU A 262 -17.96 25.96 25.12
N LEU A 263 -17.33 25.21 26.02
CA LEU A 263 -18.02 24.59 27.15
C LEU A 263 -18.56 25.67 28.10
N GLN A 264 -17.77 26.70 28.38
CA GLN A 264 -18.18 27.81 29.22
C GLN A 264 -19.31 28.62 28.57
N LEU A 265 -19.25 28.82 27.25
CA LEU A 265 -20.31 29.43 26.46
C LEU A 265 -21.63 28.66 26.60
N GLY A 266 -21.59 27.33 26.63
CA GLY A 266 -22.77 26.48 26.84
C GLY A 266 -23.47 26.68 28.19
N ASN A 267 -22.74 27.16 29.21
CA ASN A 267 -23.28 27.46 30.54
C ASN A 267 -23.83 28.89 30.66
N VAL A 268 -23.79 29.69 29.60
CA VAL A 268 -24.36 31.04 29.61
C VAL A 268 -25.89 30.95 29.52
N ASP A 269 -26.55 31.36 30.60
CA ASP A 269 -28.00 31.46 30.70
C ASP A 269 -28.50 32.90 30.51
N PHE A 270 -29.71 33.02 29.98
CA PHE A 270 -30.36 34.30 29.69
C PHE A 270 -31.58 34.48 30.60
N ARG A 271 -31.62 35.57 31.37
CA ARG A 271 -32.79 35.92 32.19
C ARG A 271 -33.70 36.90 31.42
N PRO A 272 -35.03 36.70 31.43
CA PRO A 272 -35.96 37.58 30.75
C PRO A 272 -35.96 38.96 31.38
N ALA A 273 -35.86 40.01 30.55
CA ALA A 273 -35.96 41.39 31.00
C ALA A 273 -37.40 41.74 31.41
N SER A 274 -37.55 42.74 32.28
CA SER A 274 -38.87 43.23 32.75
C SER A 274 -39.72 43.89 31.65
N GLU A 275 -39.09 44.35 30.56
CA GLU A 275 -39.75 44.96 29.41
C GLU A 275 -39.20 44.39 28.09
N GLU A 276 -40.04 44.20 27.06
CA GLU A 276 -39.63 43.66 25.75
C GLU A 276 -38.61 44.54 24.99
N ALA A 277 -38.45 45.80 25.40
CA ALA A 277 -37.49 46.75 24.82
C ALA A 277 -36.10 46.72 25.47
N GLN A 278 -35.90 45.92 26.52
CA GLN A 278 -34.65 45.81 27.26
C GLN A 278 -33.90 44.51 26.88
N THR A 279 -32.57 44.54 26.97
CA THR A 279 -31.71 43.37 26.71
C THR A 279 -31.83 42.34 27.82
N CYS A 280 -31.70 41.05 27.49
CA CYS A 280 -31.66 39.99 28.50
C CYS A 280 -30.43 40.12 29.39
N ASP A 281 -30.58 39.87 30.69
CA ASP A 281 -29.45 39.80 31.63
C ASP A 281 -28.67 38.49 31.43
N LEU A 282 -27.35 38.61 31.41
CA LEU A 282 -26.39 37.50 31.25
C LEU A 282 -25.73 37.17 32.59
N ASP A 283 -25.44 35.89 32.80
CA ASP A 283 -24.75 35.39 34.00
C ASP A 283 -23.22 35.67 33.99
N GLU A 284 -22.57 35.49 35.15
CA GLU A 284 -21.11 35.61 35.34
C GLU A 284 -20.31 34.69 34.42
N HIS A 285 -20.91 33.59 33.94
CA HIS A 285 -20.30 32.67 32.97
C HIS A 285 -19.93 33.32 31.64
N SER A 286 -20.56 34.45 31.27
CA SER A 286 -20.20 35.23 30.09
C SER A 286 -18.79 35.83 30.16
N LYS A 287 -18.33 36.19 31.37
CA LYS A 287 -16.98 36.71 31.61
C LYS A 287 -15.91 35.64 31.36
N GLY A 288 -16.08 34.45 31.91
CA GLY A 288 -15.16 33.34 31.68
C GLY A 288 -15.08 32.92 30.20
N THR A 289 -16.19 33.06 29.46
CA THR A 289 -16.20 32.80 28.01
C THR A 289 -15.40 33.85 27.24
N ALA A 290 -15.59 35.13 27.57
CA ALA A 290 -14.86 36.24 26.94
C ALA A 290 -13.34 36.12 27.17
N ASP A 291 -12.93 35.78 28.40
CA ASP A 291 -11.53 35.59 28.78
C ASP A 291 -10.88 34.41 28.02
N LEU A 292 -11.58 33.28 27.89
CA LEU A 292 -11.07 32.08 27.22
C LEU A 292 -11.00 32.22 25.69
N LEU A 293 -11.98 32.89 25.08
CA LEU A 293 -12.01 33.18 23.64
C LEU A 293 -11.22 34.46 23.28
N GLN A 294 -10.70 35.17 24.28
CA GLN A 294 -9.98 36.44 24.15
C GLN A 294 -10.73 37.49 23.30
N VAL A 295 -12.04 37.61 23.55
CA VAL A 295 -12.91 38.61 22.90
C VAL A 295 -13.37 39.66 23.92
N PRO A 296 -13.67 40.91 23.50
CA PRO A 296 -14.17 41.92 24.42
C PRO A 296 -15.52 41.51 25.03
N LEU A 297 -15.63 41.57 26.37
CA LEU A 297 -16.83 41.15 27.09
C LEU A 297 -18.08 41.91 26.62
N GLU A 298 -18.00 43.23 26.52
CA GLU A 298 -19.14 44.08 26.12
C GLU A 298 -19.63 43.75 24.70
N GLU A 299 -18.72 43.49 23.77
CA GLU A 299 -19.06 43.10 22.40
C GLU A 299 -19.69 41.71 22.35
N LEU A 300 -19.19 40.75 23.14
CA LEU A 300 -19.78 39.41 23.24
C LEU A 300 -21.21 39.48 23.78
N GLN A 301 -21.43 40.24 24.86
CA GLN A 301 -22.75 40.38 25.47
C GLN A 301 -23.74 41.07 24.51
N SER A 302 -23.31 42.15 23.86
CA SER A 302 -24.10 42.84 22.83
C SER A 302 -24.44 41.91 21.66
N CYS A 303 -23.45 41.15 21.14
CA CYS A 303 -23.66 40.21 20.04
C CYS A 303 -24.63 39.08 20.38
N LEU A 304 -24.73 38.65 21.65
CA LEU A 304 -25.67 37.62 22.06
C LEU A 304 -27.09 38.15 22.28
N THR A 305 -27.22 39.41 22.72
CA THR A 305 -28.50 39.99 23.20
C THR A 305 -29.14 40.98 22.23
N VAL A 306 -28.40 41.50 21.25
CA VAL A 306 -28.86 42.49 20.29
C VAL A 306 -28.62 41.96 18.87
N ARG A 307 -29.54 42.27 17.96
CA ARG A 307 -29.38 42.03 16.52
C ARG A 307 -29.54 43.32 15.74
N THR A 308 -28.74 43.47 14.69
CA THR A 308 -28.89 44.53 13.70
C THR A 308 -29.81 44.10 12.58
N LEU A 309 -30.92 44.80 12.41
CA LEU A 309 -31.83 44.67 11.28
C LEU A 309 -31.47 45.71 10.22
N ARG A 310 -31.13 45.26 9.01
CA ARG A 310 -30.92 46.16 7.88
C ARG A 310 -32.26 46.48 7.22
N ALA A 311 -32.78 47.67 7.50
CA ALA A 311 -33.98 48.20 6.86
C ALA A 311 -33.57 49.19 5.75
N GLY A 312 -33.47 48.68 4.52
CA GLY A 312 -32.98 49.47 3.38
C GLY A 312 -31.49 49.82 3.52
N LYS A 313 -31.15 51.10 3.63
CA LYS A 313 -29.77 51.58 3.84
C LYS A 313 -29.41 51.81 5.32
N GLN A 314 -30.36 51.70 6.24
CA GLN A 314 -30.14 51.96 7.67
C GLN A 314 -30.07 50.65 8.46
N ASN A 315 -29.22 50.63 9.47
CA ASN A 315 -29.06 49.54 10.42
C ASN A 315 -29.80 49.91 11.70
N VAL A 316 -30.77 49.10 12.11
CA VAL A 316 -31.57 49.30 13.33
C VAL A 316 -31.21 48.20 14.33
N LEU A 317 -30.80 48.59 15.53
CA LEU A 317 -30.53 47.66 16.63
C LEU A 317 -31.83 47.25 17.31
N LYS A 318 -32.06 45.94 17.48
CA LYS A 318 -33.23 45.39 18.16
C LYS A 318 -32.78 44.39 19.24
N PRO A 319 -33.27 44.50 20.48
CA PRO A 319 -33.08 43.47 21.51
C PRO A 319 -33.67 42.13 21.09
N CYS A 320 -32.94 41.05 21.38
CA CYS A 320 -33.32 39.67 21.12
C CYS A 320 -34.16 39.12 22.28
N SER A 321 -35.12 38.23 21.95
CA SER A 321 -35.85 37.46 22.97
C SER A 321 -34.94 36.40 23.62
N GLN A 322 -35.30 35.88 24.80
CA GLN A 322 -34.56 34.82 25.48
C GLN A 322 -34.28 33.59 24.59
N SER A 323 -35.30 33.17 23.83
CA SER A 323 -35.19 32.06 22.88
C SER A 323 -34.21 32.37 21.73
N GLU A 324 -34.22 33.60 21.22
CA GLU A 324 -33.32 34.07 20.16
C GLU A 324 -31.88 34.18 20.66
N CYS A 325 -31.67 34.68 21.88
CA CYS A 325 -30.36 34.72 22.53
C CYS A 325 -29.76 33.31 22.68
N SER A 326 -30.56 32.32 23.09
CA SER A 326 -30.14 30.92 23.21
C SER A 326 -29.72 30.34 21.86
N VAL A 327 -30.49 30.62 20.80
CA VAL A 327 -30.15 30.20 19.43
C VAL A 327 -28.86 30.87 18.93
N ARG A 328 -28.64 32.15 19.24
CA ARG A 328 -27.41 32.89 18.89
C ARG A 328 -26.18 32.33 19.59
N ARG A 329 -26.28 32.01 20.88
CA ARG A 329 -25.22 31.32 21.66
C ARG A 329 -24.85 29.99 21.02
N ASP A 330 -25.85 29.16 20.73
CA ASP A 330 -25.63 27.85 20.13
C ASP A 330 -25.07 27.96 18.70
N CYS A 331 -25.46 28.98 17.94
CA CYS A 331 -24.91 29.29 16.63
C CYS A 331 -23.43 29.68 16.71
N LEU A 332 -23.08 30.58 17.64
CA LEU A 332 -21.69 30.98 17.88
C LEU A 332 -20.82 29.75 18.19
N ALA A 333 -21.30 28.88 19.07
CA ALA A 333 -20.58 27.66 19.41
C ALA A 333 -20.40 26.71 18.21
N LYS A 334 -21.44 26.56 17.37
CA LYS A 334 -21.39 25.69 16.17
C LYS A 334 -20.38 26.20 15.15
N VAL A 335 -20.36 27.52 14.93
CA VAL A 335 -19.49 28.17 13.94
C VAL A 335 -18.02 28.05 14.32
N ILE A 336 -17.68 28.34 15.58
CA ILE A 336 -16.31 28.17 16.09
C ILE A 336 -15.87 26.71 15.97
N TYR A 337 -16.71 25.76 16.42
CA TYR A 337 -16.37 24.34 16.36
C TYR A 337 -16.17 23.84 14.92
N ALA A 338 -17.04 24.26 14.00
CA ALA A 338 -16.98 23.90 12.59
C ALA A 338 -15.66 24.36 11.96
N GLN A 339 -15.31 25.64 12.15
CA GLN A 339 -14.08 26.23 11.61
C GLN A 339 -12.83 25.63 12.25
N LEU A 340 -12.84 25.40 13.57
CA LEU A 340 -11.74 24.72 14.26
C LEU A 340 -11.51 23.31 13.68
N PHE A 341 -12.58 22.58 13.38
CA PHE A 341 -12.47 21.25 12.76
C PHE A 341 -12.00 21.34 11.29
N ASP A 342 -12.41 22.34 10.51
CA ASP A 342 -11.92 22.57 9.12
C ASP A 342 -10.42 22.84 9.11
N TRP A 343 -10.00 23.73 10.02
CA TRP A 343 -8.60 24.06 10.19
C TRP A 343 -7.78 22.84 10.64
N LEU A 344 -8.30 22.02 11.57
CA LEU A 344 -7.63 20.80 12.01
C LEU A 344 -7.41 19.82 10.85
N VAL A 345 -8.41 19.61 10.00
CA VAL A 345 -8.28 18.76 8.80
C VAL A 345 -7.27 19.35 7.82
N THR A 346 -7.30 20.67 7.62
CA THR A 346 -6.34 21.39 6.75
C THR A 346 -4.91 21.26 7.27
N PHE A 347 -4.72 21.44 8.57
CA PHE A 347 -3.44 21.26 9.26
C PHE A 347 -2.91 19.83 9.10
N ILE A 348 -3.77 18.82 9.31
CA ILE A 348 -3.44 17.41 9.09
C ILE A 348 -3.02 17.18 7.64
N ASN A 349 -3.77 17.71 6.66
CA ASN A 349 -3.44 17.59 5.24
C ASN A 349 -2.10 18.23 4.88
N ASN A 350 -1.82 19.43 5.39
CA ASN A 350 -0.54 20.12 5.16
C ASN A 350 0.66 19.31 5.69
N SER A 351 0.44 18.44 6.68
CA SER A 351 1.48 17.57 7.24
C SER A 351 1.65 16.22 6.50
N MET A 352 0.69 15.82 5.65
CA MET A 352 0.62 14.49 5.02
C MET A 352 0.65 14.50 3.49
N CYS A 353 0.16 15.57 2.84
CA CYS A 353 0.06 15.67 1.39
C CYS A 353 1.45 15.73 0.75
N ALA A 354 1.66 14.96 -0.32
CA ALA A 354 2.82 15.12 -1.19
C ALA A 354 2.56 16.19 -2.25
N ASP A 355 3.63 16.80 -2.76
CA ASP A 355 3.55 17.72 -3.90
C ASP A 355 2.93 17.03 -5.11
N SER A 356 2.12 17.76 -5.88
CA SER A 356 1.40 17.23 -7.06
C SER A 356 2.31 16.56 -8.09
N SER A 357 3.59 16.96 -8.16
CA SER A 357 4.60 16.37 -9.05
C SER A 357 5.14 15.00 -8.59
N MET A 358 4.92 14.62 -7.32
CA MET A 358 5.50 13.41 -6.73
C MET A 358 4.62 12.17 -6.89
N TRP A 359 3.34 12.34 -7.25
CA TRP A 359 2.39 11.24 -7.35
C TRP A 359 1.67 11.27 -8.71
N CYS A 360 1.27 10.09 -9.19
CA CYS A 360 0.55 9.92 -10.46
C CYS A 360 -0.79 9.19 -10.29
N ASN A 361 -0.94 8.44 -9.19
CA ASN A 361 -2.14 7.68 -8.90
C ASN A 361 -2.51 7.76 -7.43
N PHE A 362 -3.75 7.39 -7.12
CA PHE A 362 -4.18 7.24 -5.74
C PHE A 362 -5.10 6.05 -5.52
N ILE A 363 -5.14 5.61 -4.27
CA ILE A 363 -6.16 4.69 -3.74
C ILE A 363 -7.00 5.47 -2.72
N GLY A 364 -8.28 5.65 -3.04
CA GLY A 364 -9.25 6.28 -2.15
C GLY A 364 -9.82 5.29 -1.15
N LEU A 365 -9.94 5.67 0.11
CA LEU A 365 -10.63 4.92 1.16
C LEU A 365 -11.82 5.75 1.62
N LEU A 366 -13.03 5.25 1.37
CA LEU A 366 -14.25 5.91 1.79
C LEU A 366 -14.80 5.23 3.06
N ASP A 367 -14.74 5.96 4.18
CA ASP A 367 -15.38 5.60 5.45
C ASP A 367 -16.52 6.59 5.73
N VAL A 368 -17.76 6.17 5.46
CA VAL A 368 -18.95 7.00 5.68
C VAL A 368 -19.70 6.49 6.90
N TYR A 369 -20.43 7.38 7.56
CA TYR A 369 -21.42 7.01 8.57
C TYR A 369 -22.39 5.95 8.01
N GLY A 370 -22.82 5.03 8.88
CA GLY A 370 -23.80 4.01 8.48
C GLY A 370 -25.21 4.56 8.41
N PHE A 371 -26.11 3.80 7.79
CA PHE A 371 -27.54 4.06 7.85
C PHE A 371 -28.03 4.14 9.31
N GLU A 372 -28.89 5.11 9.63
CA GLU A 372 -29.41 5.35 10.98
C GLU A 372 -30.94 5.39 10.99
N CYS A 373 -31.54 4.58 11.86
CA CYS A 373 -32.95 4.64 12.19
C CYS A 373 -33.09 4.68 13.72
N PHE A 374 -33.56 5.80 14.24
CA PHE A 374 -33.86 6.01 15.66
C PHE A 374 -35.37 6.16 15.88
N LEU A 375 -35.79 6.17 17.15
CA LEU A 375 -37.18 6.50 17.51
C LEU A 375 -37.57 7.91 17.08
N LEU A 376 -36.62 8.86 17.13
CA LEU A 376 -36.80 10.25 16.73
C LEU A 376 -35.70 10.63 15.72
N ASN A 377 -36.07 10.75 14.44
CA ASN A 377 -35.15 11.12 13.37
C ASN A 377 -35.38 12.58 12.96
N ASN A 378 -34.29 13.34 12.83
CA ASN A 378 -34.30 14.75 12.47
C ASN A 378 -33.60 14.99 11.13
N LEU A 379 -33.37 16.27 10.79
CA LEU A 379 -32.64 16.67 9.58
C LEU A 379 -31.34 15.88 9.39
N GLU A 380 -30.59 15.66 10.47
CA GLU A 380 -29.29 14.99 10.47
C GLU A 380 -29.38 13.52 10.02
N GLN A 381 -30.42 12.80 10.45
CA GLN A 381 -30.65 11.42 10.03
C GLN A 381 -31.07 11.37 8.56
N LEU A 382 -31.96 12.27 8.11
CA LEU A 382 -32.40 12.33 6.71
C LEU A 382 -31.22 12.50 5.77
N CYS A 383 -30.35 13.40 6.16
CA CYS A 383 -29.07 13.74 5.60
C CYS A 383 -28.07 12.57 5.51
N ILE A 384 -27.91 11.84 6.62
CA ILE A 384 -27.09 10.62 6.69
C ILE A 384 -27.65 9.52 5.80
N ASN A 385 -28.97 9.30 5.85
CA ASN A 385 -29.63 8.26 5.08
C ASN A 385 -29.62 8.59 3.59
N TYR A 386 -29.78 9.86 3.20
CA TYR A 386 -29.63 10.33 1.83
C TYR A 386 -28.25 10.02 1.24
N ALA A 387 -27.16 10.21 2.00
CA ALA A 387 -25.83 9.88 1.50
C ALA A 387 -25.63 8.36 1.33
N ASN A 388 -26.19 7.56 2.25
CA ASN A 388 -26.19 6.10 2.13
C ASN A 388 -27.03 5.65 0.91
N GLU A 389 -28.18 6.29 0.67
CA GLU A 389 -29.03 6.07 -0.50
C GLU A 389 -28.26 6.34 -1.80
N LYS A 390 -27.50 7.44 -1.85
CA LYS A 390 -26.69 7.84 -3.00
C LYS A 390 -25.54 6.88 -3.27
N LEU A 391 -24.85 6.42 -2.22
CA LEU A 391 -23.80 5.40 -2.33
C LEU A 391 -24.37 4.04 -2.74
N GLN A 392 -25.56 3.70 -2.26
CA GLN A 392 -26.25 2.49 -2.71
C GLN A 392 -26.62 2.59 -4.19
N GLN A 393 -27.10 3.74 -4.66
CA GLN A 393 -27.41 3.91 -6.08
C GLN A 393 -26.15 3.87 -6.95
N HIS A 394 -25.02 4.39 -6.46
CA HIS A 394 -23.74 4.22 -7.15
C HIS A 394 -23.40 2.74 -7.35
N PHE A 395 -23.60 1.93 -6.31
CA PHE A 395 -23.38 0.49 -6.37
C PHE A 395 -24.35 -0.20 -7.35
N VAL A 396 -25.66 0.10 -7.27
CA VAL A 396 -26.68 -0.47 -8.16
C VAL A 396 -26.41 -0.09 -9.61
N ALA A 397 -26.14 1.18 -9.90
CA ALA A 397 -25.88 1.67 -11.25
C ALA A 397 -24.57 1.10 -11.83
N HIS A 398 -23.47 1.17 -11.07
CA HIS A 398 -22.15 0.76 -11.55
C HIS A 398 -21.98 -0.77 -11.61
N TYR A 399 -22.62 -1.52 -10.71
CA TYR A 399 -22.45 -2.97 -10.65
C TYR A 399 -23.65 -3.73 -11.21
N LEU A 400 -24.87 -3.49 -10.73
CA LEU A 400 -26.02 -4.31 -11.14
C LEU A 400 -26.57 -3.93 -12.52
N LYS A 401 -26.64 -2.63 -12.82
CA LYS A 401 -27.17 -2.13 -14.10
C LYS A 401 -26.13 -2.18 -15.22
N ALA A 402 -24.97 -1.55 -15.00
CA ALA A 402 -23.94 -1.47 -16.03
C ALA A 402 -23.39 -2.84 -16.46
N GLN A 403 -23.31 -3.84 -15.56
CA GLN A 403 -22.89 -5.19 -15.96
C GLN A 403 -23.89 -5.86 -16.90
N GLN A 404 -25.19 -5.78 -16.60
CA GLN A 404 -26.21 -6.39 -17.44
C GLN A 404 -26.30 -5.68 -18.80
N GLU A 405 -26.21 -4.35 -18.82
CA GLU A 405 -26.16 -3.56 -20.05
C GLU A 405 -24.93 -3.89 -20.91
N GLU A 406 -23.78 -4.12 -20.28
CA GLU A 406 -22.56 -4.57 -20.97
C GLU A 406 -22.75 -5.94 -21.60
N TYR A 407 -23.33 -6.91 -20.88
CA TYR A 407 -23.60 -8.24 -21.41
C TYR A 407 -24.52 -8.20 -22.64
N VAL A 408 -25.58 -7.40 -22.59
CA VAL A 408 -26.48 -7.21 -23.75
C VAL A 408 -25.76 -6.54 -24.92
N THR A 409 -24.97 -5.49 -24.65
CA THR A 409 -24.23 -4.76 -25.69
C THR A 409 -23.19 -5.64 -26.39
N GLU A 410 -22.54 -6.52 -25.62
CA GLU A 410 -21.53 -7.46 -26.10
C GLU A 410 -22.12 -8.74 -26.71
N GLY A 411 -23.45 -8.87 -26.72
CA GLY A 411 -24.17 -9.95 -27.43
C GLY A 411 -24.31 -11.25 -26.65
N LEU A 412 -24.14 -11.23 -25.33
CA LEU A 412 -24.39 -12.39 -24.47
C LEU A 412 -25.90 -12.69 -24.40
N GLN A 413 -26.25 -13.97 -24.45
CA GLN A 413 -27.62 -14.40 -24.13
C GLN A 413 -27.83 -14.29 -22.63
N TRP A 414 -28.43 -13.19 -22.18
CA TRP A 414 -28.60 -12.88 -20.76
C TRP A 414 -30.07 -12.79 -20.36
N SER A 415 -30.44 -13.48 -19.29
CA SER A 415 -31.72 -13.29 -18.61
C SER A 415 -31.59 -12.17 -17.58
N PHE A 416 -32.34 -11.09 -17.75
CA PHE A 416 -32.33 -9.98 -16.80
C PHE A 416 -32.73 -10.42 -15.40
N ILE A 417 -31.85 -10.14 -14.44
CA ILE A 417 -32.12 -10.36 -13.02
C ILE A 417 -32.71 -9.06 -12.47
N GLN A 418 -33.92 -9.17 -11.90
CA GLN A 418 -34.58 -8.05 -11.25
C GLN A 418 -33.77 -7.64 -10.01
N TYR A 419 -33.49 -6.35 -9.89
CA TYR A 419 -32.87 -5.75 -8.73
C TYR A 419 -33.74 -4.57 -8.24
N GLN A 420 -33.53 -4.17 -6.99
CA GLN A 420 -34.21 -3.01 -6.42
C GLN A 420 -33.46 -1.73 -6.83
N ASP A 421 -34.08 -0.92 -7.67
CA ASP A 421 -33.57 0.41 -8.03
C ASP A 421 -34.10 1.45 -7.05
N ASN A 422 -33.19 2.19 -6.41
CA ASN A 422 -33.53 3.21 -5.43
C ASN A 422 -33.51 4.64 -5.99
N GLN A 423 -33.42 4.81 -7.33
CA GLN A 423 -33.50 6.11 -7.99
C GLN A 423 -34.76 6.90 -7.60
N GLY A 424 -35.92 6.24 -7.50
CA GLY A 424 -37.18 6.91 -7.12
C GLY A 424 -37.16 7.52 -5.71
N CYS A 425 -36.43 6.91 -4.77
CA CYS A 425 -36.21 7.46 -3.43
C CYS A 425 -35.23 8.64 -3.46
N LEU A 426 -34.20 8.60 -4.32
CA LEU A 426 -33.30 9.73 -4.50
C LEU A 426 -34.01 10.93 -5.14
N ASP A 427 -34.82 10.70 -6.16
CA ASP A 427 -35.59 11.76 -6.83
C ASP A 427 -36.58 12.43 -5.85
N LEU A 428 -37.17 11.66 -4.93
CA LEU A 428 -37.99 12.21 -3.83
C LEU A 428 -37.19 13.17 -2.93
N ILE A 429 -35.94 12.86 -2.62
CA ILE A 429 -35.12 13.63 -1.68
C ILE A 429 -34.46 14.84 -2.36
N GLU A 430 -33.82 14.65 -3.52
CA GLU A 430 -32.97 15.67 -4.19
C GLU A 430 -33.42 16.07 -5.60
N GLY A 431 -34.50 15.49 -6.12
CA GLY A 431 -35.02 15.76 -7.46
C GLY A 431 -35.42 17.21 -7.70
N SER A 432 -35.56 17.54 -8.98
CA SER A 432 -35.97 18.88 -9.46
C SER A 432 -37.19 18.71 -10.37
N PRO A 433 -38.25 19.54 -10.26
CA PRO A 433 -38.40 20.71 -9.40
C PRO A 433 -38.96 20.42 -7.99
N SER A 434 -39.71 19.33 -7.79
CA SER A 434 -40.40 19.00 -6.54
C SER A 434 -39.71 17.85 -5.79
N SER A 435 -39.02 18.17 -4.70
CA SER A 435 -38.38 17.21 -3.79
C SER A 435 -38.35 17.74 -2.35
N ILE A 436 -38.05 16.88 -1.39
CA ILE A 436 -37.94 17.25 0.03
C ILE A 436 -36.93 18.40 0.19
N PHE A 437 -35.75 18.29 -0.42
CA PHE A 437 -34.72 19.33 -0.32
C PHE A 437 -35.09 20.63 -1.05
N SER A 438 -35.72 20.54 -2.23
CA SER A 438 -36.16 21.72 -2.96
C SER A 438 -37.22 22.50 -2.18
N LEU A 439 -38.25 21.80 -1.66
CA LEU A 439 -39.33 22.41 -0.87
C LEU A 439 -38.81 22.96 0.46
N LEU A 440 -37.88 22.25 1.13
CA LEU A 440 -37.25 22.73 2.34
C LEU A 440 -36.45 24.02 2.09
N ASN A 441 -35.70 24.09 0.98
CA ASN A 441 -34.94 25.27 0.62
C ASN A 441 -35.84 26.46 0.24
N GLU A 442 -36.98 26.21 -0.41
CA GLU A 442 -37.97 27.25 -0.71
C GLU A 442 -38.61 27.83 0.55
N GLU A 443 -39.07 26.99 1.49
CA GLU A 443 -39.60 27.46 2.77
C GLU A 443 -38.54 28.21 3.58
N CYS A 444 -37.27 27.79 3.51
CA CYS A 444 -36.18 28.50 4.19
C CYS A 444 -35.91 29.91 3.62
N ARG A 445 -36.30 30.18 2.37
CA ARG A 445 -36.18 31.51 1.74
C ARG A 445 -37.33 32.44 2.11
N LEU A 446 -38.43 31.90 2.64
CA LEU A 446 -39.55 32.72 3.10
C LEU A 446 -39.15 33.37 4.43
N ASN A 447 -39.12 34.70 4.46
CA ASN A 447 -38.84 35.51 5.65
C ASN A 447 -40.03 35.54 6.62
N ARG A 448 -40.57 34.37 6.97
CA ARG A 448 -41.68 34.18 7.91
C ARG A 448 -41.31 33.15 8.99
N ALA A 449 -42.05 33.14 10.09
CA ALA A 449 -41.95 32.10 11.11
C ALA A 449 -42.25 30.73 10.49
N SER A 450 -41.42 29.74 10.82
CA SER A 450 -41.52 28.38 10.31
C SER A 450 -42.68 27.64 10.98
N ASP A 451 -43.67 27.19 10.21
CA ASP A 451 -44.78 26.37 10.71
C ASP A 451 -44.64 24.94 10.19
N ALA A 452 -44.34 24.02 11.11
CA ALA A 452 -44.16 22.60 10.82
C ALA A 452 -45.43 21.94 10.25
N LYS A 453 -46.63 22.36 10.68
CA LYS A 453 -47.90 21.81 10.17
C LYS A 453 -48.16 22.30 8.75
N GLN A 454 -47.95 23.59 8.48
CA GLN A 454 -48.09 24.14 7.13
C GLN A 454 -47.12 23.48 6.15
N PHE A 455 -45.87 23.28 6.56
CA PHE A 455 -44.88 22.60 5.73
C PHE A 455 -45.24 21.12 5.49
N CYS A 456 -45.76 20.41 6.50
CA CYS A 456 -46.25 19.04 6.34
C CYS A 456 -47.36 18.93 5.28
N VAL A 457 -48.34 19.83 5.32
CA VAL A 457 -49.42 19.88 4.33
C VAL A 457 -48.89 20.17 2.93
N ARG A 458 -47.89 21.06 2.82
CA ARG A 458 -47.24 21.37 1.54
C ARG A 458 -46.49 20.16 0.98
N LEU A 459 -45.69 19.46 1.80
CA LEU A 459 -45.01 18.23 1.40
C LEU A 459 -46.02 17.17 0.96
N GLN A 460 -47.12 17.00 1.70
CA GLN A 460 -48.16 16.03 1.35
C GLN A 460 -48.83 16.36 0.02
N LYS A 461 -49.10 17.64 -0.25
CA LYS A 461 -49.70 18.07 -1.51
C LYS A 461 -48.77 17.82 -2.70
N GLU A 462 -47.53 18.28 -2.61
CA GLU A 462 -46.56 18.25 -3.72
C GLU A 462 -45.92 16.88 -3.96
N LEU A 463 -45.86 16.00 -2.94
CA LEU A 463 -45.18 14.70 -3.00
C LEU A 463 -46.14 13.51 -2.88
N SER A 464 -47.47 13.73 -2.93
CA SER A 464 -48.47 12.65 -2.78
C SER A 464 -48.37 11.56 -3.84
N ASP A 465 -47.91 11.90 -5.05
CA ASP A 465 -47.79 10.97 -6.17
C ASP A 465 -46.60 9.99 -6.05
N ASN A 466 -45.67 10.24 -5.12
CA ASN A 466 -44.47 9.41 -4.97
C ASN A 466 -44.73 8.20 -4.06
N THR A 467 -44.38 6.99 -4.52
CA THR A 467 -44.57 5.73 -3.79
C THR A 467 -43.63 5.55 -2.59
N SER A 468 -42.53 6.30 -2.55
CA SER A 468 -41.47 6.17 -1.54
C SER A 468 -41.73 7.03 -0.29
N ILE A 469 -42.79 7.84 -0.27
CA ILE A 469 -43.19 8.64 0.91
C ILE A 469 -44.52 8.15 1.48
N SER A 470 -44.62 8.13 2.81
CA SER A 470 -45.82 7.75 3.53
C SER A 470 -46.07 8.67 4.73
N TRP A 471 -47.33 8.71 5.16
CA TRP A 471 -47.84 9.67 6.15
C TRP A 471 -48.63 8.91 7.22
N ASP A 472 -48.25 9.02 8.50
CA ASP A 472 -49.10 8.50 9.58
C ASP A 472 -50.13 9.57 9.97
N LYS A 473 -51.39 9.26 9.68
CA LYS A 473 -52.54 10.15 9.91
C LYS A 473 -52.92 10.26 11.39
N PHE A 474 -52.40 9.38 12.26
CA PHE A 474 -52.75 9.31 13.68
C PHE A 474 -51.70 9.94 14.59
N SER A 475 -50.53 10.32 14.06
CA SER A 475 -49.49 10.97 14.85
C SER A 475 -49.90 12.38 15.28
N LYS A 476 -49.66 12.71 16.54
CA LYS A 476 -49.91 14.04 17.12
C LYS A 476 -48.91 15.10 16.63
N GLN A 477 -47.75 14.67 16.13
CA GLN A 477 -46.67 15.54 15.68
C GLN A 477 -46.50 15.48 14.15
N PRO A 478 -46.17 16.62 13.51
CA PRO A 478 -45.95 16.67 12.07
C PRO A 478 -44.67 15.90 11.71
N HIS A 479 -44.82 14.88 10.86
CA HIS A 479 -43.73 14.01 10.44
C HIS A 479 -44.02 13.47 9.03
N PHE A 480 -43.00 12.93 8.38
CA PHE A 480 -43.13 12.18 7.13
C PHE A 480 -42.25 10.94 7.18
N THR A 481 -42.63 9.87 6.47
CA THR A 481 -41.90 8.60 6.47
C THR A 481 -41.38 8.30 5.07
N VAL A 482 -40.07 8.10 4.93
CA VAL A 482 -39.42 7.75 3.67
C VAL A 482 -39.10 6.26 3.68
N ALA A 483 -39.42 5.56 2.60
CA ALA A 483 -39.01 4.18 2.34
C ALA A 483 -37.61 4.19 1.69
N HIS A 484 -36.57 4.10 2.52
CA HIS A 484 -35.19 3.95 2.07
C HIS A 484 -34.89 2.51 1.66
N TYR A 485 -33.76 2.29 0.98
CA TYR A 485 -33.29 0.94 0.62
C TYR A 485 -33.16 0.01 1.84
N ALA A 486 -32.78 0.55 3.01
CA ALA A 486 -32.61 -0.22 4.23
C ALA A 486 -33.87 -0.33 5.10
N GLY A 487 -34.97 0.31 4.71
CA GLY A 487 -36.23 0.27 5.44
C GLY A 487 -36.90 1.63 5.59
N LYS A 488 -38.08 1.63 6.23
CA LYS A 488 -38.88 2.85 6.45
C LYS A 488 -38.35 3.64 7.63
N VAL A 489 -38.13 4.94 7.44
CA VAL A 489 -37.67 5.87 8.47
C VAL A 489 -38.60 7.07 8.57
N SER A 490 -39.11 7.34 9.77
CA SER A 490 -39.99 8.48 10.06
C SER A 490 -39.19 9.67 10.58
N TYR A 491 -39.32 10.83 9.93
CA TYR A 491 -38.63 12.07 10.23
C TYR A 491 -39.57 13.12 10.81
N GLN A 492 -39.18 13.74 11.91
CA GLN A 492 -39.91 14.87 12.50
C GLN A 492 -39.66 16.15 11.71
N ILE A 493 -40.73 16.92 11.51
CA ILE A 493 -40.67 18.20 10.76
C ILE A 493 -40.33 19.37 11.69
N GLU A 494 -40.66 19.25 12.97
CA GLU A 494 -40.38 20.29 13.97
C GLU A 494 -38.87 20.57 14.06
N GLY A 495 -38.47 21.84 13.93
CA GLY A 495 -37.07 22.27 13.97
C GLY A 495 -36.25 22.01 12.70
N ILE A 496 -36.82 21.38 11.65
CA ILE A 496 -36.07 21.01 10.43
C ILE A 496 -35.63 22.23 9.61
N MET A 497 -36.44 23.29 9.61
CA MET A 497 -36.19 24.51 8.83
C MET A 497 -35.14 25.39 9.49
N GLU A 498 -35.20 25.55 10.82
CA GLU A 498 -34.25 26.28 11.64
C GLU A 498 -32.86 25.67 11.51
N LYS A 499 -32.78 24.34 11.56
CA LYS A 499 -31.55 23.57 11.33
C LYS A 499 -31.01 23.73 9.91
N ASN A 500 -31.87 23.88 8.90
CA ASN A 500 -31.44 24.03 7.50
C ASN A 500 -31.00 25.45 7.14
N LYS A 501 -31.61 26.49 7.76
CA LYS A 501 -31.25 27.89 7.57
C LYS A 501 -29.83 28.20 8.06
N ASP A 502 -29.40 27.56 9.16
CA ASP A 502 -28.12 27.77 9.85
C ASP A 502 -27.70 29.26 9.87
N PRO A 503 -28.53 30.14 10.45
CA PRO A 503 -28.35 31.58 10.33
C PRO A 503 -27.14 32.06 11.15
N VAL A 504 -25.98 32.17 10.51
CA VAL A 504 -24.81 32.81 11.11
C VAL A 504 -24.95 34.32 10.99
N SER A 505 -25.11 35.00 12.12
CA SER A 505 -25.19 36.46 12.14
C SER A 505 -23.80 37.06 11.82
N PRO A 506 -23.70 38.07 10.93
CA PRO A 506 -22.42 38.67 10.56
C PRO A 506 -21.72 39.34 11.75
N GLU A 507 -22.48 39.80 12.74
CA GLU A 507 -21.97 40.32 14.01
C GLU A 507 -21.15 39.29 14.78
N LEU A 508 -21.58 38.02 14.78
CA LEU A 508 -20.86 36.93 15.46
C LEU A 508 -19.51 36.66 14.77
N ILE A 509 -19.45 36.79 13.43
CA ILE A 509 -18.20 36.64 12.68
C ILE A 509 -17.27 37.81 12.99
N SER A 510 -17.77 39.04 12.98
CA SER A 510 -16.98 40.24 13.30
C SER A 510 -16.39 40.18 14.71
N LEU A 511 -17.14 39.67 15.69
CA LEU A 511 -16.64 39.46 17.06
C LEU A 511 -15.44 38.51 17.09
N LEU A 512 -15.51 37.40 16.34
CA LEU A 512 -14.45 36.40 16.29
C LEU A 512 -13.22 36.89 15.52
N GLN A 513 -13.42 37.73 14.51
CA GLN A 513 -12.33 38.41 13.78
C GLN A 513 -11.56 39.40 14.65
N ASN A 514 -12.20 39.96 15.69
CA ASN A 514 -11.56 40.88 16.64
C ASN A 514 -10.90 40.18 17.85
N SER A 515 -10.92 38.83 17.90
CA SER A 515 -10.29 38.07 18.98
C SER A 515 -8.77 38.32 19.03
N GLN A 516 -8.22 38.40 20.23
CA GLN A 516 -6.76 38.47 20.45
C GLN A 516 -6.09 37.09 20.40
N ASP A 517 -6.87 36.01 20.37
CA ASP A 517 -6.33 34.67 20.23
C ASP A 517 -5.86 34.43 18.78
N SER A 518 -4.57 34.15 18.62
CA SER A 518 -3.94 33.99 17.30
C SER A 518 -4.57 32.88 16.44
N LEU A 519 -5.00 31.78 17.08
CA LEU A 519 -5.62 30.66 16.38
C LEU A 519 -7.03 31.06 15.95
N LEU A 520 -7.87 31.54 16.88
CA LEU A 520 -9.24 31.96 16.62
C LEU A 520 -9.31 33.06 15.55
N HIS A 521 -8.42 34.06 15.62
CA HIS A 521 -8.30 35.08 14.59
C HIS A 521 -7.99 34.46 13.21
N SER A 522 -7.04 33.51 13.15
CA SER A 522 -6.70 32.83 11.88
C SER A 522 -7.85 32.02 11.29
N LEU A 523 -8.75 31.47 12.12
CA LEU A 523 -9.91 30.70 11.67
C LEU A 523 -10.94 31.57 10.91
N PHE A 524 -10.97 32.88 11.18
CA PHE A 524 -11.99 33.81 10.66
C PHE A 524 -11.43 34.94 9.79
N ALA A 525 -10.11 35.00 9.58
CA ALA A 525 -9.43 36.05 8.80
C ALA A 525 -9.70 36.00 7.28
N ASP A 526 -10.04 34.84 6.71
CA ASP A 526 -10.13 34.63 5.25
C ASP A 526 -11.54 34.88 4.63
N GLY A 527 -12.46 35.49 5.39
CA GLY A 527 -13.89 35.62 5.03
C GLY A 527 -14.23 36.45 3.78
N ASP A 528 -13.29 37.19 3.19
CA ASP A 528 -13.58 38.17 2.12
C ASP A 528 -13.38 37.65 0.68
N ARG A 529 -12.93 36.41 0.45
CA ARG A 529 -12.56 35.97 -0.92
C ARG A 529 -13.71 35.44 -1.80
N GLU A 530 -14.94 35.31 -1.31
CA GLU A 530 -16.05 34.75 -2.12
C GLU A 530 -17.23 35.71 -2.44
N SER A 531 -17.20 36.99 -2.05
CA SER A 531 -18.42 37.84 -2.10
C SER A 531 -18.36 39.12 -2.94
N GLU A 532 -17.42 39.29 -3.88
CA GLU A 532 -17.40 40.49 -4.76
C GLU A 532 -17.75 40.22 -6.24
N GLY A 533 -18.11 38.99 -6.62
CA GLY A 533 -18.35 38.65 -8.02
C GLY A 533 -19.64 37.89 -8.29
N CYS A 534 -20.82 38.50 -8.10
CA CYS A 534 -22.03 38.29 -8.94
C CYS A 534 -23.25 39.03 -8.35
N ARG A 535 -23.64 40.15 -8.98
CA ARG A 535 -24.96 40.76 -8.78
C ARG A 535 -26.02 39.94 -9.54
N GLY A 536 -26.55 38.90 -8.90
CA GLY A 536 -27.71 38.16 -9.36
C GLY A 536 -28.22 37.24 -8.25
N HIS A 537 -29.47 37.43 -7.80
CA HIS A 537 -30.19 36.65 -6.77
C HIS A 537 -29.33 35.64 -5.99
N SER A 538 -28.63 36.12 -4.94
CA SER A 538 -27.80 35.26 -4.09
C SER A 538 -28.66 34.12 -3.53
N LYS A 539 -28.38 32.89 -3.99
CA LYS A 539 -28.98 31.67 -3.42
C LYS A 539 -28.63 31.66 -1.94
N VAL A 540 -29.62 31.71 -1.05
CA VAL A 540 -29.44 31.39 0.36
C VAL A 540 -28.79 30.00 0.42
N VAL A 541 -27.55 29.95 0.91
CA VAL A 541 -26.77 28.71 1.03
C VAL A 541 -27.24 27.98 2.29
N THR A 542 -28.10 26.99 2.14
CA THR A 542 -28.63 26.16 3.25
C THR A 542 -27.70 24.99 3.56
N VAL A 543 -27.84 24.39 4.75
CA VAL A 543 -27.05 23.20 5.15
C VAL A 543 -27.20 22.07 4.15
N VAL A 544 -28.44 21.78 3.74
CA VAL A 544 -28.73 20.73 2.76
C VAL A 544 -28.08 21.04 1.40
N SER A 545 -28.03 22.30 0.98
CA SER A 545 -27.36 22.68 -0.28
C SER A 545 -25.84 22.47 -0.23
N LYS A 546 -25.17 22.87 0.88
CA LYS A 546 -23.74 22.62 1.09
C LYS A 546 -23.45 21.12 1.08
N PHE A 547 -24.28 20.35 1.79
CA PHE A 547 -24.12 18.91 1.88
C PHE A 547 -24.29 18.22 0.53
N ARG A 548 -25.34 18.56 -0.23
CA ARG A 548 -25.58 18.02 -1.57
C ARG A 548 -24.37 18.26 -2.48
N ASN A 549 -23.83 19.49 -2.49
CA ASN A 549 -22.67 19.83 -3.31
C ASN A 549 -21.41 19.04 -2.91
N SER A 550 -21.17 18.87 -1.60
CA SER A 550 -20.07 18.06 -1.07
C SER A 550 -20.20 16.58 -1.47
N LEU A 551 -21.41 16.02 -1.36
CA LEU A 551 -21.68 14.65 -1.77
C LEU A 551 -21.53 14.48 -3.29
N GLU A 552 -22.00 15.43 -4.10
CA GLU A 552 -21.84 15.39 -5.56
C GLU A 552 -20.36 15.41 -5.97
N SER A 553 -19.52 16.19 -5.27
CA SER A 553 -18.07 16.20 -5.50
C SER A 553 -17.45 14.84 -5.17
N LEU A 554 -17.82 14.22 -4.04
CA LEU A 554 -17.39 12.86 -3.70
C LEU A 554 -17.81 11.84 -4.77
N MET A 555 -19.05 11.92 -5.25
CA MET A 555 -19.55 11.02 -6.28
C MET A 555 -18.80 11.18 -7.61
N LYS A 556 -18.41 12.41 -7.99
CA LYS A 556 -17.55 12.66 -9.17
C LYS A 556 -16.19 11.96 -9.02
N ILE A 557 -15.59 11.99 -7.84
CA ILE A 557 -14.35 11.26 -7.55
C ILE A 557 -14.59 9.76 -7.72
N LEU A 558 -15.64 9.20 -7.12
CA LEU A 558 -15.94 7.77 -7.22
C LEU A 558 -16.17 7.30 -8.66
N HIS A 559 -16.92 8.06 -9.47
CA HIS A 559 -17.13 7.74 -10.89
C HIS A 559 -15.83 7.77 -11.73
N SER A 560 -14.82 8.53 -11.30
CA SER A 560 -13.50 8.60 -11.97
C SER A 560 -12.53 7.50 -11.54
N THR A 561 -12.94 6.63 -10.60
CA THR A 561 -12.12 5.57 -10.02
C THR A 561 -12.74 4.20 -10.29
N THR A 562 -11.95 3.14 -10.17
CA THR A 562 -12.49 1.78 -10.10
C THR A 562 -12.88 1.46 -8.64
N PRO A 563 -14.18 1.27 -8.33
CA PRO A 563 -14.64 1.04 -6.96
C PRO A 563 -14.57 -0.45 -6.58
N HIS A 564 -14.16 -0.71 -5.33
CA HIS A 564 -14.19 -2.02 -4.68
C HIS A 564 -15.06 -1.93 -3.43
N TYR A 565 -16.01 -2.85 -3.26
CA TYR A 565 -17.01 -2.76 -2.21
C TYR A 565 -16.76 -3.76 -1.08
N THR A 566 -16.82 -3.27 0.16
CA THR A 566 -16.88 -4.11 1.36
C THR A 566 -18.13 -3.75 2.16
N ARG A 567 -18.97 -4.76 2.43
CA ARG A 567 -20.21 -4.64 3.22
C ARG A 567 -19.96 -5.17 4.62
N CYS A 568 -19.95 -4.27 5.59
CA CYS A 568 -19.85 -4.60 7.00
C CYS A 568 -21.25 -4.90 7.57
N ILE A 569 -21.42 -6.04 8.22
CA ILE A 569 -22.69 -6.51 8.77
C ILE A 569 -22.59 -6.57 10.30
N LYS A 570 -23.61 -6.02 10.97
CA LYS A 570 -23.75 -6.07 12.42
C LYS A 570 -24.50 -7.34 12.83
N PRO A 571 -23.86 -8.35 13.46
CA PRO A 571 -24.51 -9.64 13.70
C PRO A 571 -25.54 -9.62 14.84
N ASN A 572 -25.46 -8.64 15.74
CA ASN A 572 -26.45 -8.43 16.79
C ASN A 572 -26.51 -6.95 17.22
N PRO A 573 -27.69 -6.43 17.58
CA PRO A 573 -27.86 -5.03 17.97
C PRO A 573 -27.23 -4.71 19.34
N ASP A 574 -27.12 -5.72 20.21
CA ASP A 574 -26.64 -5.62 21.60
C ASP A 574 -25.11 -5.46 21.70
N CYS A 575 -24.41 -5.49 20.57
CA CYS A 575 -22.94 -5.43 20.49
C CYS A 575 -22.23 -6.51 21.33
N ARG A 576 -22.86 -7.67 21.51
CA ARG A 576 -22.30 -8.81 22.23
C ARG A 576 -21.31 -9.58 21.35
N PRO A 577 -20.16 -10.01 21.91
CA PRO A 577 -19.18 -10.80 21.17
C PRO A 577 -19.76 -12.13 20.72
N LEU A 578 -19.39 -12.55 19.51
CA LEU A 578 -19.72 -13.86 18.93
C LEU A 578 -21.21 -14.24 19.00
N THR A 579 -22.10 -13.25 18.98
CA THR A 579 -23.56 -13.46 19.01
C THR A 579 -24.15 -13.13 17.64
N PHE A 580 -25.00 -14.01 17.12
CA PHE A 580 -25.62 -13.88 15.79
C PHE A 580 -27.14 -13.92 15.91
N LYS A 581 -27.82 -12.82 15.60
CA LYS A 581 -29.29 -12.72 15.51
C LYS A 581 -29.70 -12.80 14.05
N ARG A 582 -30.48 -13.82 13.70
CA ARG A 582 -30.85 -14.15 12.31
C ARG A 582 -31.66 -13.04 11.65
N GLU A 583 -32.62 -12.48 12.40
CA GLU A 583 -33.57 -11.47 11.93
C GLU A 583 -32.87 -10.15 11.60
N GLU A 584 -31.84 -9.77 12.37
CA GLU A 584 -31.08 -8.55 12.13
C GLU A 584 -30.14 -8.70 10.93
N VAL A 585 -29.53 -9.87 10.77
CA VAL A 585 -28.59 -10.11 9.66
C VAL A 585 -29.35 -10.22 8.35
N ILE A 586 -30.47 -10.94 8.29
CA ILE A 586 -31.25 -11.09 7.05
C ILE A 586 -31.78 -9.73 6.56
N ALA A 587 -32.28 -8.88 7.46
CA ALA A 587 -32.73 -7.53 7.11
C ALA A 587 -31.59 -6.69 6.50
N GLN A 588 -30.37 -6.79 7.02
CA GLN A 588 -29.20 -6.11 6.44
C GLN A 588 -28.79 -6.70 5.08
N LEU A 589 -28.89 -8.01 4.88
CA LEU A 589 -28.57 -8.67 3.60
C LEU A 589 -29.51 -8.22 2.48
N GLU A 590 -30.82 -8.19 2.78
CA GLU A 590 -31.86 -7.72 1.87
C GLU A 590 -31.69 -6.22 1.57
N ALA A 591 -31.52 -5.40 2.62
CA ALA A 591 -31.24 -3.97 2.46
C ALA A 591 -30.02 -3.71 1.57
N CYS A 592 -28.89 -4.38 1.83
CA CYS A 592 -27.67 -4.13 1.05
C CYS A 592 -27.73 -4.67 -0.39
N GLY A 593 -28.78 -5.43 -0.76
CA GLY A 593 -28.90 -6.08 -2.06
C GLY A 593 -27.85 -7.18 -2.29
N ILE A 594 -27.39 -7.83 -1.21
CA ILE A 594 -26.28 -8.79 -1.28
C ILE A 594 -26.71 -10.04 -2.05
N VAL A 595 -27.95 -10.49 -1.89
CA VAL A 595 -28.46 -11.71 -2.55
C VAL A 595 -28.58 -11.50 -4.07
N GLU A 596 -29.11 -10.36 -4.49
CA GLU A 596 -29.21 -9.95 -5.89
C GLU A 596 -27.82 -9.80 -6.52
N THR A 597 -26.88 -9.22 -5.76
CA THR A 597 -25.47 -9.12 -6.18
C THR A 597 -24.87 -10.50 -6.43
N ILE A 598 -25.06 -11.45 -5.50
CA ILE A 598 -24.57 -12.82 -5.67
C ILE A 598 -25.20 -13.48 -6.88
N ASN A 599 -26.52 -13.34 -7.08
CA ASN A 599 -27.22 -13.88 -8.24
C ASN A 599 -26.68 -13.34 -9.57
N ILE A 600 -26.46 -12.03 -9.68
CA ILE A 600 -25.89 -11.40 -10.88
C ILE A 600 -24.45 -11.86 -11.10
N SER A 601 -23.64 -11.93 -10.04
CA SER A 601 -22.26 -12.41 -10.13
C SER A 601 -22.15 -13.90 -10.46
N ALA A 602 -23.06 -14.74 -9.96
CA ALA A 602 -23.06 -16.19 -10.16
C ALA A 602 -23.55 -16.57 -11.56
N ALA A 603 -24.53 -15.85 -12.10
CA ALA A 603 -24.98 -16.04 -13.48
C ALA A 603 -24.01 -15.45 -14.51
N GLY A 604 -23.28 -14.40 -14.13
CA GLY A 604 -22.40 -13.64 -15.03
C GLY A 604 -20.96 -14.16 -15.15
N PHE A 605 -20.20 -13.49 -16.01
CA PHE A 605 -18.75 -13.69 -16.14
C PHE A 605 -18.00 -12.58 -15.40
N PRO A 606 -17.32 -12.87 -14.27
CA PRO A 606 -16.71 -11.86 -13.42
C PRO A 606 -15.52 -11.14 -14.08
N ILE A 607 -14.76 -11.84 -14.93
CA ILE A 607 -13.53 -11.31 -15.55
C ILE A 607 -13.82 -10.86 -16.97
N ARG A 608 -13.46 -9.61 -17.29
CA ARG A 608 -13.78 -8.95 -18.56
C ARG A 608 -12.53 -8.28 -19.10
N ILE A 609 -12.04 -8.71 -20.26
CA ILE A 609 -10.77 -8.22 -20.82
C ILE A 609 -10.97 -7.80 -22.28
N PRO A 610 -10.71 -6.53 -22.64
CA PRO A 610 -10.74 -6.09 -24.04
C PRO A 610 -9.78 -6.89 -24.92
N TYR A 611 -10.14 -7.13 -26.18
CA TYR A 611 -9.34 -7.98 -27.08
C TYR A 611 -7.89 -7.51 -27.23
N GLY A 612 -7.66 -6.20 -27.37
CA GLY A 612 -6.31 -5.63 -27.45
C GLY A 612 -5.46 -5.95 -26.22
N SER A 613 -5.99 -5.72 -25.02
CA SER A 613 -5.32 -6.00 -23.74
C SER A 613 -5.11 -7.50 -23.52
N PHE A 614 -6.12 -8.31 -23.87
CA PHE A 614 -6.02 -9.78 -23.78
C PHE A 614 -4.88 -10.29 -24.64
N PHE A 615 -4.82 -9.88 -25.90
CA PHE A 615 -3.78 -10.31 -26.83
C PHE A 615 -2.39 -9.80 -26.41
N GLN A 616 -2.27 -8.55 -25.97
CA GLN A 616 -1.01 -8.02 -25.45
C GLN A 616 -0.48 -8.82 -24.27
N ARG A 617 -1.38 -9.30 -23.38
CA ARG A 617 -1.00 -10.04 -22.17
C ARG A 617 -0.76 -11.53 -22.42
N TYR A 618 -1.63 -12.18 -23.19
CA TYR A 618 -1.69 -13.64 -23.37
C TYR A 618 -1.23 -14.12 -24.74
N GLY A 619 -0.97 -13.24 -25.70
CA GLY A 619 -0.42 -13.59 -27.02
C GLY A 619 0.96 -14.26 -26.97
N LEU A 620 1.64 -14.22 -25.81
CA LEU A 620 2.85 -14.99 -25.55
C LEU A 620 2.62 -16.52 -25.47
N ILE A 621 1.38 -16.96 -25.20
CA ILE A 621 0.99 -18.38 -25.09
C ILE A 621 0.97 -19.02 -26.49
N THR A 622 0.41 -18.32 -27.47
CA THR A 622 0.43 -18.72 -28.87
C THR A 622 1.81 -18.39 -29.44
N ASN A 623 2.70 -19.37 -29.47
CA ASN A 623 4.11 -19.24 -29.90
C ASN A 623 4.26 -18.96 -31.42
N THR A 624 3.32 -18.26 -32.03
CA THR A 624 3.05 -18.25 -33.47
C THR A 624 3.17 -16.83 -34.03
N ARG A 625 4.10 -16.67 -34.98
CA ARG A 625 4.14 -15.84 -36.22
C ARG A 625 3.25 -14.58 -36.41
N LEU A 626 2.15 -14.39 -35.69
CA LEU A 626 1.24 -13.24 -35.73
C LEU A 626 1.89 -11.93 -35.24
N THR A 627 2.94 -12.00 -34.42
CA THR A 627 3.74 -10.81 -34.03
C THR A 627 4.38 -10.13 -35.26
N VAL A 628 4.61 -10.88 -36.35
CA VAL A 628 5.15 -10.35 -37.61
C VAL A 628 4.07 -9.63 -38.42
N GLN A 629 2.82 -10.10 -38.39
CA GLN A 629 1.70 -9.44 -39.07
C GLN A 629 1.27 -8.14 -38.36
N MET A 630 1.29 -8.10 -37.02
CA MET A 630 0.99 -6.85 -36.29
C MET A 630 2.09 -5.79 -36.41
N ASN A 631 3.36 -6.17 -36.49
CA ASN A 631 4.44 -5.22 -36.77
C ASN A 631 4.32 -4.62 -38.19
N GLN A 632 3.75 -5.35 -39.15
CA GLN A 632 3.39 -4.79 -40.46
C GLN A 632 2.15 -3.89 -40.39
N MET A 633 1.16 -4.22 -39.54
CA MET A 633 -0.09 -3.48 -39.40
C MET A 633 0.04 -2.17 -38.59
N ASN A 634 0.97 -2.10 -37.63
CA ASN A 634 1.31 -0.85 -36.93
C ASN A 634 1.91 0.22 -37.87
N THR A 635 2.36 -0.17 -39.07
CA THR A 635 2.84 0.76 -40.11
C THR A 635 1.67 1.32 -40.96
N LEU A 636 0.47 0.75 -40.84
CA LEU A 636 -0.75 1.13 -41.56
C LEU A 636 -1.84 1.75 -40.66
N LEU A 637 -1.51 2.08 -39.40
CA LEU A 637 -2.35 2.87 -38.50
C LEU A 637 -2.35 4.36 -38.93
N SER A 638 -2.85 4.62 -40.13
CA SER A 638 -3.52 5.89 -40.43
C SER A 638 -4.97 5.81 -39.91
N PRO A 639 -5.60 6.93 -39.48
CA PRO A 639 -6.90 6.95 -38.79
C PRO A 639 -8.11 6.62 -39.67
N THR A 640 -7.93 5.96 -40.81
CA THR A 640 -8.91 5.89 -41.91
C THR A 640 -9.46 4.48 -42.17
N GLY A 641 -9.03 3.46 -41.41
CA GLY A 641 -9.60 2.10 -41.46
C GLY A 641 -10.81 1.94 -40.53
N SER A 642 -11.89 1.33 -41.00
CA SER A 642 -13.11 1.11 -40.22
C SER A 642 -12.85 0.24 -38.97
N GLU A 643 -13.24 0.74 -37.79
CA GLU A 643 -13.03 0.11 -36.48
C GLU A 643 -13.51 -1.35 -36.42
N MET A 644 -14.57 -1.69 -37.16
CA MET A 644 -15.13 -3.05 -37.27
C MET A 644 -14.15 -4.09 -37.83
N SER A 645 -13.28 -3.70 -38.77
CA SER A 645 -12.33 -4.65 -39.40
C SER A 645 -11.20 -5.05 -38.44
N ASN A 646 -10.78 -4.15 -37.55
CA ASN A 646 -9.71 -4.38 -36.58
C ASN A 646 -10.15 -5.28 -35.42
N GLN A 647 -11.39 -5.12 -34.94
CA GLN A 647 -11.91 -5.97 -33.85
C GLN A 647 -12.14 -7.42 -34.28
N ALA A 648 -12.55 -7.67 -35.53
CA ALA A 648 -12.73 -9.04 -36.04
C ALA A 648 -11.40 -9.82 -36.13
N VAL A 649 -10.32 -9.16 -36.55
CA VAL A 649 -8.97 -9.77 -36.59
C VAL A 649 -8.45 -10.06 -35.19
N LEU A 650 -8.65 -9.13 -34.26
CA LEU A 650 -8.31 -9.32 -32.85
C LEU A 650 -9.13 -10.45 -32.20
N GLY A 651 -10.42 -10.56 -32.51
CA GLY A 651 -11.29 -11.64 -32.04
C GLY A 651 -10.79 -13.03 -32.48
N SER A 652 -10.43 -13.18 -33.76
CA SER A 652 -9.85 -14.45 -34.25
C SER A 652 -8.53 -14.81 -33.56
N ALA A 653 -7.65 -13.83 -33.31
CA ALA A 653 -6.38 -14.06 -32.63
C ALA A 653 -6.56 -14.44 -31.14
N VAL A 654 -7.62 -13.92 -30.50
CA VAL A 654 -8.02 -14.26 -29.14
C VAL A 654 -8.56 -15.69 -29.07
N GLU A 655 -9.43 -16.07 -30.02
CA GLU A 655 -9.93 -17.44 -30.13
C GLU A 655 -8.79 -18.45 -30.33
N ASP A 656 -7.76 -18.11 -31.09
CA ASP A 656 -6.57 -18.97 -31.24
C ASP A 656 -5.87 -19.24 -29.90
N VAL A 657 -5.73 -18.22 -29.04
CA VAL A 657 -5.16 -18.37 -27.70
C VAL A 657 -6.01 -19.28 -26.83
N LEU A 658 -7.33 -19.07 -26.83
CA LEU A 658 -8.29 -19.89 -26.08
C LEU A 658 -8.30 -21.34 -26.59
N ASN A 659 -8.23 -21.55 -27.91
CA ASN A 659 -8.19 -22.86 -28.53
C ASN A 659 -6.92 -23.65 -28.17
N VAL A 660 -5.76 -23.00 -28.01
CA VAL A 660 -4.53 -23.67 -27.54
C VAL A 660 -4.69 -24.21 -26.12
N LEU A 661 -5.46 -23.51 -25.27
CA LEU A 661 -5.75 -23.96 -23.92
C LEU A 661 -6.76 -25.11 -23.91
N LEU A 662 -7.84 -24.98 -24.67
CA LEU A 662 -8.91 -25.96 -24.72
C LEU A 662 -8.49 -27.27 -25.42
N LYS A 663 -7.65 -27.22 -26.48
CA LYS A 663 -7.17 -28.40 -27.22
C LYS A 663 -6.14 -29.26 -26.47
N ARG A 664 -5.51 -28.74 -25.40
CA ARG A 664 -4.52 -29.50 -24.60
C ARG A 664 -5.13 -30.26 -23.42
N ARG A 665 -6.46 -30.21 -23.22
CA ARG A 665 -7.15 -31.15 -22.33
C ARG A 665 -7.10 -32.55 -22.96
N GLY A 666 -6.37 -33.46 -22.33
CA GLY A 666 -6.30 -34.85 -22.78
C GLY A 666 -7.68 -35.54 -22.75
N PRO A 667 -7.83 -36.71 -23.40
CA PRO A 667 -9.12 -37.40 -23.63
C PRO A 667 -9.84 -37.95 -22.38
N ASN A 668 -9.43 -37.59 -21.15
CA ASN A 668 -9.93 -38.16 -19.89
C ASN A 668 -10.81 -37.21 -19.05
N SER A 669 -11.26 -36.07 -19.56
CA SER A 669 -12.22 -35.21 -18.85
C SER A 669 -13.65 -35.48 -19.32
N THR A 670 -14.51 -36.00 -18.44
CA THR A 670 -15.92 -36.37 -18.61
C THR A 670 -16.90 -35.19 -18.78
N LEU A 671 -16.46 -34.04 -19.29
CA LEU A 671 -17.29 -32.84 -19.42
C LEU A 671 -17.71 -32.60 -20.88
N SER A 672 -18.94 -32.14 -21.04
CA SER A 672 -19.64 -31.99 -22.33
C SER A 672 -19.17 -30.73 -23.08
N PRO A 673 -19.44 -30.60 -24.40
CA PRO A 673 -19.17 -29.36 -25.15
C PRO A 673 -19.87 -28.11 -24.57
N ASP A 674 -20.97 -28.30 -23.84
CA ASP A 674 -21.75 -27.22 -23.21
C ASP A 674 -21.01 -26.58 -22.01
N ASP A 675 -20.13 -27.33 -21.33
CA ASP A 675 -19.33 -26.80 -20.21
C ASP A 675 -18.26 -25.80 -20.67
N ASN A 676 -17.78 -25.90 -21.91
CA ASN A 676 -16.82 -24.94 -22.46
C ASN A 676 -17.46 -23.58 -22.75
N ASN A 677 -18.74 -23.54 -23.14
CA ASN A 677 -19.51 -22.29 -23.32
C ASN A 677 -19.83 -21.62 -21.99
N ASN A 678 -19.91 -22.37 -20.88
CA ASN A 678 -20.11 -21.81 -19.55
C ASN A 678 -18.84 -21.16 -18.96
N MET A 679 -17.64 -21.49 -19.47
CA MET A 679 -16.38 -20.98 -18.91
C MET A 679 -15.88 -19.69 -19.56
N VAL A 680 -16.25 -19.44 -20.83
CA VAL A 680 -15.83 -18.29 -21.62
C VAL A 680 -16.91 -17.84 -22.57
N HIS A 681 -17.02 -16.52 -22.73
CA HIS A 681 -17.80 -15.93 -23.78
C HIS A 681 -16.99 -14.85 -24.52
N CYS A 682 -16.93 -14.95 -25.85
CA CYS A 682 -16.33 -13.92 -26.70
C CYS A 682 -17.43 -12.94 -27.12
N GLY A 683 -17.36 -11.72 -26.60
CA GLY A 683 -18.28 -10.65 -26.98
C GLY A 683 -17.92 -10.02 -28.33
N ARG A 684 -18.41 -8.81 -28.58
CA ARG A 684 -18.05 -8.04 -29.77
C ARG A 684 -16.66 -7.42 -29.64
N THR A 685 -16.29 -6.97 -28.43
CA THR A 685 -15.04 -6.23 -28.19
C THR A 685 -14.19 -6.81 -27.06
N LYS A 686 -14.76 -7.68 -26.22
CA LYS A 686 -14.11 -8.22 -25.01
C LYS A 686 -14.27 -9.73 -24.88
N VAL A 687 -13.36 -10.35 -24.14
CA VAL A 687 -13.49 -11.72 -23.62
C VAL A 687 -14.04 -11.68 -22.20
N PHE A 688 -15.03 -12.51 -21.96
CA PHE A 688 -15.66 -12.75 -20.67
C PHE A 688 -15.21 -14.13 -20.17
N LEU A 689 -14.63 -14.19 -18.98
CA LEU A 689 -13.98 -15.37 -18.43
C LEU A 689 -14.52 -15.68 -17.03
N THR A 690 -14.61 -16.97 -16.73
CA THR A 690 -14.70 -17.48 -15.35
C THR A 690 -13.32 -17.45 -14.67
N HIS A 691 -13.30 -17.40 -13.33
CA HIS A 691 -12.05 -17.44 -12.55
C HIS A 691 -11.21 -18.68 -12.90
N SER A 692 -11.84 -19.84 -13.04
CA SER A 692 -11.20 -21.10 -13.42
C SER A 692 -10.44 -21.02 -14.74
N LEU A 693 -10.97 -20.31 -15.74
CA LEU A 693 -10.30 -20.17 -17.03
C LEU A 693 -9.15 -19.17 -16.97
N LEU A 694 -9.31 -18.08 -16.21
CA LEU A 694 -8.24 -17.11 -15.99
C LEU A 694 -7.04 -17.74 -15.28
N GLU A 695 -7.27 -18.60 -14.28
CA GLU A 695 -6.20 -19.35 -13.61
C GLU A 695 -5.42 -20.22 -14.59
N MET A 696 -6.12 -20.96 -15.46
CA MET A 696 -5.47 -21.76 -16.51
C MET A 696 -4.65 -20.88 -17.48
N LEU A 697 -5.16 -19.69 -17.84
CA LEU A 697 -4.46 -18.71 -18.67
C LEU A 697 -3.16 -18.21 -18.02
N GLU A 698 -3.24 -17.78 -16.75
CA GLU A 698 -2.08 -17.25 -16.02
C GLU A 698 -1.06 -18.35 -15.69
N GLU A 699 -1.50 -19.57 -15.36
CA GLU A 699 -0.59 -20.70 -15.16
C GLU A 699 0.22 -20.99 -16.44
N HIS A 700 -0.44 -21.03 -17.60
CA HIS A 700 0.24 -21.26 -18.86
C HIS A 700 1.21 -20.13 -19.20
N ARG A 701 0.77 -18.88 -19.02
CA ARG A 701 1.59 -17.69 -19.21
C ARG A 701 2.83 -17.70 -18.31
N ASN A 702 2.67 -18.05 -17.03
CA ASN A 702 3.77 -18.14 -16.07
C ASN A 702 4.77 -19.24 -16.46
N ARG A 703 4.30 -20.40 -16.92
CA ARG A 703 5.16 -21.46 -17.48
C ARG A 703 6.00 -20.94 -18.66
N VAL A 704 5.37 -20.27 -19.63
CA VAL A 704 6.08 -19.69 -20.79
C VAL A 704 7.07 -18.60 -20.38
N ARG A 705 6.66 -17.65 -19.52
CA ARG A 705 7.55 -16.59 -19.01
C ARG A 705 8.75 -17.15 -18.28
N SER A 706 8.55 -18.17 -17.44
CA SER A 706 9.63 -18.81 -16.68
C SER A 706 10.65 -19.48 -17.59
N GLN A 707 10.20 -20.16 -18.65
CA GLN A 707 11.09 -20.74 -19.68
C GLN A 707 11.92 -19.67 -20.39
N LYS A 708 11.31 -18.55 -20.81
CA LYS A 708 12.04 -17.46 -21.48
C LYS A 708 13.00 -16.75 -20.52
N ALA A 709 12.58 -16.51 -19.28
CA ALA A 709 13.42 -15.91 -18.24
C ALA A 709 14.64 -16.79 -17.94
N PHE A 710 14.46 -18.11 -17.84
CA PHE A 710 15.55 -19.07 -17.67
C PHE A 710 16.59 -18.95 -18.79
N CYS A 711 16.15 -18.88 -20.06
CA CYS A 711 17.05 -18.69 -21.19
C CYS A 711 17.86 -17.38 -21.08
N ILE A 712 17.21 -16.26 -20.75
CA ILE A 712 17.86 -14.96 -20.58
C ILE A 712 18.88 -15.01 -19.44
N GLN A 713 18.48 -15.57 -18.29
CA GLN A 713 19.34 -15.73 -17.11
C GLN A 713 20.56 -16.59 -17.42
N CYS A 714 20.40 -17.71 -18.14
CA CYS A 714 21.50 -18.56 -18.58
C CYS A 714 22.46 -17.80 -19.50
N CYS A 715 21.96 -17.07 -20.49
CA CYS A 715 22.76 -16.25 -21.39
C CYS A 715 23.52 -15.15 -20.65
N TRP A 716 22.85 -14.46 -19.72
CA TRP A 716 23.45 -13.41 -18.90
C TRP A 716 24.54 -13.94 -17.97
N ARG A 717 24.27 -15.04 -17.24
CA ARG A 717 25.26 -15.70 -16.38
C ARG A 717 26.46 -16.17 -17.18
N ARG A 718 26.24 -16.71 -18.39
CA ARG A 718 27.32 -17.08 -19.32
C ARG A 718 28.14 -15.87 -19.76
N HIS A 719 27.48 -14.76 -20.11
CA HIS A 719 28.15 -13.51 -20.46
C HIS A 719 28.99 -12.97 -19.29
N GLN A 720 28.42 -12.91 -18.09
CA GLN A 720 29.10 -12.45 -16.89
C GLN A 720 30.32 -13.33 -16.56
N ASN A 721 30.20 -14.65 -16.71
CA ASN A 721 31.32 -15.56 -16.48
C ASN A 721 32.43 -15.36 -17.53
N ARG A 722 32.08 -15.14 -18.80
CA ARG A 722 33.06 -14.80 -19.85
C ARG A 722 33.81 -13.51 -19.51
N GLN A 723 33.10 -12.46 -19.07
CA GLN A 723 33.73 -11.20 -18.65
C GLN A 723 34.68 -11.38 -17.46
N ARG A 724 34.27 -12.16 -16.46
CA ARG A 724 35.14 -12.49 -15.31
C ARG A 724 36.39 -13.26 -15.75
N ASN A 725 36.27 -14.19 -16.70
CA ASN A 725 37.41 -14.95 -17.20
C ASN A 725 38.40 -14.08 -18.00
N LEU A 726 37.91 -13.15 -18.83
CA LEU A 726 38.76 -12.18 -19.53
C LEU A 726 39.56 -11.31 -18.55
N LYS A 727 38.92 -10.81 -17.49
CA LYS A 727 39.60 -10.06 -16.42
C LYS A 727 40.67 -10.91 -15.72
N ARG A 728 40.39 -12.18 -15.43
CA ARG A 728 41.37 -13.13 -14.86
C ARG A 728 42.56 -13.34 -15.81
N GLN A 729 42.33 -13.55 -17.10
CA GLN A 729 43.41 -13.72 -18.08
C GLN A 729 44.30 -12.48 -18.18
N ALA A 730 43.72 -11.27 -18.15
CA ALA A 730 44.48 -10.03 -18.12
C ALA A 730 45.38 -9.95 -16.87
N ALA A 731 44.84 -10.28 -15.69
CA ALA A 731 45.62 -10.34 -14.45
C ALA A 731 46.78 -11.34 -14.54
N THR A 732 46.55 -12.54 -15.07
CA THR A 732 47.62 -13.55 -15.26
C THR A 732 48.73 -13.06 -16.20
N ARG A 733 48.38 -12.34 -17.28
CA ARG A 733 49.38 -11.76 -18.19
C ARG A 733 50.20 -10.66 -17.52
N LEU A 734 49.57 -9.79 -16.74
CA LEU A 734 50.26 -8.77 -15.95
C LEU A 734 51.21 -9.41 -14.92
N GLN A 735 50.74 -10.42 -14.18
CA GLN A 735 51.56 -11.16 -13.22
C GLN A 735 52.77 -11.81 -13.89
N ALA A 736 52.60 -12.43 -15.07
CA ALA A 736 53.69 -13.02 -15.83
C ALA A 736 54.72 -11.96 -16.27
N GLY A 737 54.25 -10.80 -16.76
CA GLY A 737 55.10 -9.67 -17.14
C GLY A 737 55.94 -9.14 -15.97
N VAL A 738 55.30 -8.92 -14.81
CA VAL A 738 55.96 -8.45 -13.58
C VAL A 738 56.98 -9.48 -13.08
N ARG A 739 56.62 -10.77 -13.01
CA ARG A 739 57.55 -11.85 -12.61
C ARG A 739 58.78 -11.87 -13.53
N SER A 740 58.58 -11.76 -14.84
CA SER A 740 59.66 -11.72 -15.83
C SER A 740 60.56 -10.50 -15.67
N TRP A 741 59.98 -9.33 -15.39
CA TRP A 741 60.73 -8.10 -15.11
C TRP A 741 61.56 -8.20 -13.82
N LEU A 742 61.01 -8.73 -12.74
CA LEU A 742 61.72 -8.93 -11.47
C LEU A 742 62.95 -9.84 -11.67
N VAL A 743 62.80 -10.95 -12.40
CA VAL A 743 63.93 -11.86 -12.70
C VAL A 743 64.99 -11.16 -13.55
N ARG A 744 64.61 -10.44 -14.61
CA ARG A 744 65.55 -9.66 -15.43
C ARG A 744 66.30 -8.61 -14.62
N ARG A 745 65.62 -7.97 -13.67
CA ARG A 745 66.22 -6.97 -12.77
C ARG A 745 67.28 -7.60 -11.87
N GLU A 746 67.01 -8.76 -11.28
CA GLU A 746 67.98 -9.47 -10.43
C GLU A 746 69.17 -9.99 -11.24
N ILE A 747 68.95 -10.57 -12.43
CA ILE A 747 70.04 -10.97 -13.34
C ILE A 747 70.90 -9.75 -13.72
N GLY A 748 70.28 -8.61 -13.98
CA GLY A 748 71.00 -7.36 -14.25
C GLY A 748 71.90 -6.92 -13.10
N LYS A 749 71.48 -7.12 -11.84
CA LYS A 749 72.32 -6.88 -10.66
C LYS A 749 73.49 -7.87 -10.60
N TRP A 750 73.23 -9.16 -10.85
CA TRP A 750 74.27 -10.19 -10.86
C TRP A 750 75.32 -9.95 -11.95
N HIS A 751 74.92 -9.55 -13.16
CA HIS A 751 75.85 -9.19 -14.22
C HIS A 751 76.70 -7.96 -13.87
N LYS A 752 76.10 -6.93 -13.23
CA LYS A 752 76.86 -5.78 -12.74
C LYS A 752 77.88 -6.18 -11.68
N ALA A 753 77.47 -6.99 -10.69
CA ALA A 753 78.37 -7.49 -9.66
C ALA A 753 79.50 -8.35 -10.25
N ALA A 754 79.18 -9.27 -11.16
CA ALA A 754 80.16 -10.10 -11.86
C ALA A 754 81.16 -9.25 -12.66
N SER A 755 80.70 -8.23 -13.38
CA SER A 755 81.56 -7.30 -14.12
C SER A 755 82.53 -6.55 -13.19
N VAL A 756 82.06 -6.06 -12.04
CA VAL A 756 82.91 -5.40 -11.04
C VAL A 756 83.97 -6.36 -10.48
N ILE A 757 83.57 -7.59 -10.12
CA ILE A 757 84.49 -8.62 -9.60
C ILE A 757 85.53 -8.99 -10.66
N GLN A 758 85.10 -9.26 -11.89
CA GLN A 758 86.00 -9.60 -13.01
C GLN A 758 87.00 -8.48 -13.30
N THR A 759 86.53 -7.22 -13.29
CA THR A 759 87.39 -6.06 -13.52
C THR A 759 88.41 -5.89 -12.39
N ARG A 760 87.98 -6.02 -11.13
CA ARG A 760 88.86 -5.98 -9.95
C ARG A 760 89.90 -7.11 -9.98
N TRP A 761 89.47 -8.32 -10.29
CA TRP A 761 90.35 -9.49 -10.38
C TRP A 761 91.37 -9.35 -11.50
N ARG A 762 90.96 -8.92 -12.70
CA ARG A 762 91.87 -8.67 -13.82
C ARG A 762 92.90 -7.59 -13.46
N ARG A 763 92.47 -6.51 -12.80
CA ARG A 763 93.37 -5.44 -12.33
C ARG A 763 94.35 -5.96 -11.26
N TRP A 764 93.89 -6.75 -10.31
CA TRP A 764 94.75 -7.37 -9.30
C TRP A 764 95.75 -8.34 -9.92
N ARG A 765 95.31 -9.18 -10.88
CA ARG A 765 96.19 -10.09 -11.61
C ARG A 765 97.28 -9.33 -12.36
N ALA A 766 96.91 -8.31 -13.14
CA ALA A 766 97.89 -7.49 -13.84
C ALA A 766 98.87 -6.77 -12.89
N TRP A 767 98.40 -6.35 -11.70
CA TRP A 767 99.26 -5.78 -10.68
C TRP A 767 100.22 -6.82 -10.07
N MET A 768 99.77 -8.06 -9.84
CA MET A 768 100.63 -9.16 -9.38
C MET A 768 101.63 -9.60 -10.44
N ASP A 769 101.22 -9.69 -11.71
CA ASP A 769 102.11 -10.02 -12.83
C ASP A 769 103.21 -8.95 -12.96
N ALA A 770 102.87 -7.66 -12.83
CA ALA A 770 103.86 -6.57 -12.80
C ALA A 770 104.77 -6.60 -11.55
N LEU A 771 104.26 -7.04 -10.40
CA LEU A 771 105.07 -7.23 -9.20
C LEU A 771 106.05 -8.40 -9.36
N ALA A 772 105.61 -9.48 -10.02
CA ALA A 772 106.43 -10.65 -10.32
C ALA A 772 107.48 -10.36 -11.41
N GLU A 773 107.16 -9.55 -12.43
CA GLU A 773 108.14 -9.03 -13.38
C GLU A 773 109.17 -8.14 -12.67
N ALA A 774 108.74 -7.25 -11.76
CA ALA A 774 109.67 -6.46 -10.95
C ALA A 774 110.56 -7.32 -10.03
N GLU A 775 110.05 -8.43 -9.47
CA GLU A 775 110.87 -9.37 -8.68
C GLU A 775 111.76 -10.29 -9.55
N LEU A 776 111.41 -10.55 -10.82
CA LEU A 776 112.21 -11.35 -11.77
C LEU A 776 113.32 -10.54 -12.44
N ASP A 777 113.07 -9.27 -12.77
CA ASP A 777 114.13 -8.30 -13.12
C ASP A 777 115.13 -8.15 -11.96
N ASP A 778 114.65 -8.37 -10.73
CA ASP A 778 115.43 -8.40 -9.52
C ASP A 778 116.06 -9.82 -9.22
N ALA A 779 115.77 -10.88 -9.99
CA ALA A 779 116.24 -12.25 -9.69
C ALA A 779 117.17 -12.90 -10.74
N GLU A 780 117.40 -12.27 -11.90
CA GLU A 780 118.34 -12.78 -12.93
C GLU A 780 119.81 -12.31 -12.74
N ASP A 781 120.10 -11.44 -11.76
CA ASP A 781 121.42 -10.76 -11.67
C ASP A 781 122.50 -11.44 -10.78
N PHE A 782 122.41 -12.73 -10.43
CA PHE A 782 123.44 -13.42 -9.61
C PHE A 782 123.73 -14.91 -9.94
N MET A 783 124.11 -15.26 -11.18
CA MET A 783 124.83 -16.54 -11.49
C MET A 783 125.73 -16.50 -12.75
N GLU A 784 126.30 -15.36 -13.17
CA GLU A 784 127.54 -15.32 -13.96
C GLU A 784 128.21 -13.92 -13.88
N LYS A 785 129.50 -13.90 -13.54
CA LYS A 785 130.33 -12.69 -13.42
C LYS A 785 131.19 -12.55 -14.68
N GLU A 786 131.20 -11.31 -15.23
CA GLU A 786 132.32 -10.63 -15.93
C GLU A 786 132.75 -11.20 -17.31
N ALA A 787 132.74 -10.47 -18.43
CA ALA A 787 132.91 -9.03 -18.69
C ALA A 787 132.17 -8.64 -20.00
N SER A 788 131.56 -7.46 -20.24
CA SER A 788 131.55 -6.10 -19.69
C SER A 788 130.16 -5.52 -20.08
N SER A 789 129.38 -4.74 -19.33
CA SER A 789 129.70 -3.62 -18.45
C SER A 789 128.40 -3.18 -17.73
N VAL A 790 128.49 -2.94 -16.40
CA VAL A 790 127.55 -2.15 -15.56
C VAL A 790 126.18 -2.77 -15.23
N LEU A 791 126.16 -3.55 -14.14
CA LEU A 791 125.04 -3.66 -13.19
C LEU A 791 124.80 -2.28 -12.52
N PRO A 792 123.59 -1.97 -12.04
CA PRO A 792 123.45 -2.00 -10.59
C PRO A 792 122.09 -2.46 -10.02
N LYS A 793 122.17 -3.51 -9.19
CA LYS A 793 121.69 -3.66 -7.80
C LYS A 793 120.18 -3.72 -7.52
N LEU A 794 119.76 -4.88 -7.03
CA LEU A 794 118.70 -5.01 -6.01
C LEU A 794 119.17 -4.50 -4.65
N ASP A 795 118.21 -3.96 -3.90
CA ASP A 795 118.24 -3.88 -2.43
C ASP A 795 117.21 -4.88 -1.82
N PRO A 796 117.52 -5.58 -0.71
CA PRO A 796 116.80 -6.77 -0.25
C PRO A 796 115.78 -6.49 0.86
N LEU A 797 114.47 -6.62 0.60
CA LEU A 797 113.46 -6.71 1.66
C LEU A 797 112.22 -7.48 1.17
N LEU A 798 112.26 -8.82 1.20
CA LEU A 798 111.07 -9.67 1.40
C LEU A 798 111.47 -11.13 1.68
N LYS A 799 112.39 -11.31 2.63
CA LYS A 799 112.55 -12.58 3.33
C LYS A 799 111.51 -12.65 4.45
N GLU A 800 110.24 -12.76 4.10
CA GLU A 800 109.21 -13.27 5.00
C GLU A 800 107.92 -13.57 4.24
N ARG A 801 107.39 -14.78 4.47
CA ARG A 801 106.07 -15.30 4.04
C ARG A 801 106.03 -16.16 2.78
N GLY A 802 106.66 -17.32 2.89
CA GLY A 802 106.28 -18.52 2.14
C GLY A 802 106.13 -19.72 3.08
N SER A 803 105.00 -19.83 3.78
CA SER A 803 104.31 -21.11 4.05
C SER A 803 103.11 -20.90 4.96
N VAL A 804 101.95 -21.20 4.41
CA VAL A 804 100.67 -21.30 5.09
C VAL A 804 100.68 -22.54 5.97
N GLN A 805 100.48 -22.36 7.27
CA GLN A 805 99.80 -23.37 8.09
C GLN A 805 98.68 -22.69 8.85
N LEU A 806 97.46 -22.92 8.40
CA LEU A 806 96.23 -22.55 9.10
C LEU A 806 95.42 -23.83 9.31
N SER A 807 95.72 -24.51 10.42
CA SER A 807 94.75 -25.32 11.14
C SER A 807 94.25 -24.51 12.34
N SER A 808 92.95 -24.65 12.62
CA SER A 808 92.17 -24.10 13.75
C SER A 808 91.49 -22.74 13.55
N ILE A 809 90.38 -22.56 14.28
CA ILE A 809 89.25 -21.61 14.13
C ILE A 809 88.18 -22.18 13.18
N GLN A 810 87.15 -22.93 13.58
CA GLN A 810 86.27 -22.86 14.77
C GLN A 810 85.60 -21.49 14.97
N GLU A 811 84.64 -21.16 14.10
CA GLU A 811 83.38 -20.46 14.43
C GLU A 811 82.49 -20.36 13.16
N PRO A 812 81.22 -20.85 13.18
CA PRO A 812 80.32 -20.68 12.04
C PRO A 812 79.78 -19.24 11.98
N VAL A 813 80.07 -18.53 10.87
CA VAL A 813 79.41 -17.26 10.53
C VAL A 813 77.94 -17.51 10.22
N LEU A 814 77.05 -16.86 10.98
CA LEU A 814 75.60 -17.00 10.88
C LEU A 814 75.05 -16.18 9.70
N VAL A 815 74.78 -16.81 8.55
CA VAL A 815 74.08 -16.16 7.44
C VAL A 815 72.60 -16.56 7.47
N ARG A 816 71.72 -15.65 7.92
CA ARG A 816 70.26 -15.84 7.90
C ARG A 816 69.73 -15.71 6.46
N GLY A 817 69.47 -16.83 5.80
CA GLY A 817 68.69 -16.88 4.56
C GLY A 817 67.19 -16.93 4.84
N TRP A 818 66.43 -16.00 4.26
CA TRP A 818 64.96 -16.02 4.29
C TRP A 818 64.44 -17.15 3.40
N PRO A 819 63.59 -18.08 3.90
CA PRO A 819 62.91 -19.04 3.04
C PRO A 819 61.80 -18.32 2.25
N ILE A 820 61.82 -18.47 0.93
CA ILE A 820 60.63 -18.27 0.11
C ILE A 820 59.65 -19.36 0.51
N GLY A 821 58.67 -19.01 1.35
CA GLY A 821 57.52 -19.85 1.65
C GLY A 821 56.25 -19.10 1.29
N LEU A 822 55.37 -19.76 0.52
CA LEU A 822 53.95 -19.49 0.62
C LEU A 822 53.22 -20.83 0.49
N VAL A 823 53.26 -21.58 1.59
CA VAL A 823 52.23 -22.46 2.19
C VAL A 823 52.92 -23.26 3.31
N MET A 824 52.23 -23.37 4.46
CA MET A 824 52.62 -23.98 5.75
C MET A 824 53.21 -23.03 6.79
N ALA A 825 52.29 -22.33 7.47
CA ALA A 825 52.49 -21.94 8.86
C ALA A 825 52.38 -23.19 9.74
N SER A 826 53.51 -23.71 10.20
CA SER A 826 53.75 -24.34 11.51
C SER A 826 55.19 -24.89 11.54
N ALA A 827 55.91 -24.54 12.60
CA ALA A 827 57.35 -24.63 12.90
C ALA A 827 58.06 -26.01 12.66
N PRO A 828 59.41 -26.14 12.73
CA PRO A 828 60.41 -25.23 13.30
C PRO A 828 61.61 -24.88 12.42
N SER A 829 62.33 -23.84 12.83
CA SER A 829 63.62 -23.39 12.30
C SER A 829 64.67 -24.50 12.33
N VAL A 830 65.01 -25.07 11.18
CA VAL A 830 66.17 -25.96 11.02
C VAL A 830 67.41 -25.10 10.76
N THR A 831 68.25 -24.94 11.77
CA THR A 831 69.63 -24.46 11.64
C THR A 831 70.47 -25.53 10.95
N VAL A 832 71.00 -25.25 9.75
CA VAL A 832 71.99 -26.10 9.09
C VAL A 832 73.36 -25.46 9.21
N SER A 833 74.25 -26.09 9.98
CA SER A 833 75.68 -25.78 10.05
C SER A 833 76.39 -26.29 8.79
N LEU A 834 77.13 -25.42 8.09
CA LEU A 834 77.95 -25.81 6.93
C LEU A 834 79.19 -26.58 7.40
N THR A 835 79.26 -27.88 7.06
CA THR A 835 80.54 -28.61 6.94
C THR A 835 80.79 -28.96 5.48
N ALA A 836 82.05 -29.19 5.10
CA ALA A 836 82.55 -29.29 3.73
C ALA A 836 81.98 -30.45 2.88
N THR A 837 81.03 -31.25 3.39
CA THR A 837 80.37 -32.35 2.66
C THR A 837 79.02 -31.95 2.03
N GLY A 838 78.48 -30.77 2.32
CA GLY A 838 77.19 -30.30 1.77
C GLY A 838 77.23 -29.85 0.29
N PHE A 839 78.40 -29.70 -0.31
CA PHE A 839 78.54 -29.19 -1.69
C PHE A 839 78.32 -30.24 -2.78
N GLN A 840 78.25 -31.54 -2.43
CA GLN A 840 78.06 -32.62 -3.43
C GLN A 840 76.60 -33.01 -3.68
N GLN A 841 75.64 -32.78 -2.77
CA GLN A 841 74.23 -33.15 -3.00
C GLN A 841 73.44 -32.14 -3.86
N ILE A 842 73.85 -30.87 -3.90
CA ILE A 842 73.17 -29.83 -4.71
C ILE A 842 73.50 -29.96 -6.22
N ARG A 843 74.62 -30.59 -6.57
CA ARG A 843 74.95 -30.92 -7.98
C ARG A 843 74.15 -32.11 -8.54
N SER A 844 73.56 -32.96 -7.69
CA SER A 844 72.78 -34.13 -8.13
C SER A 844 71.31 -33.81 -8.44
N MET A 845 70.74 -32.73 -7.89
CA MET A 845 69.33 -32.37 -8.14
C MET A 845 69.16 -31.43 -9.35
N MET A 846 70.23 -30.74 -9.76
CA MET A 846 70.27 -29.85 -10.93
C MET A 846 70.49 -30.57 -12.27
N ALA A 847 70.60 -31.91 -12.27
CA ALA A 847 70.82 -32.71 -13.48
C ALA A 847 69.53 -33.26 -14.14
N CYS A 848 68.34 -33.09 -13.56
CA CYS A 848 67.11 -33.78 -14.03
C CYS A 848 65.99 -32.88 -14.60
N LEU A 849 66.22 -31.59 -14.90
CA LEU A 849 65.21 -30.77 -15.57
C LEU A 849 65.78 -30.10 -16.84
N ARG A 850 65.82 -30.87 -17.93
CA ARG A 850 65.97 -30.37 -19.31
C ARG A 850 64.60 -30.40 -19.99
N ILE A 851 64.16 -29.24 -20.50
CA ILE A 851 63.06 -29.06 -21.46
C ILE A 851 63.70 -28.57 -22.77
N PRO A 852 63.34 -29.11 -23.96
CA PRO A 852 62.69 -28.24 -24.94
C PRO A 852 61.62 -28.88 -25.86
N PHE A 853 60.83 -27.94 -26.41
CA PHE A 853 59.68 -27.94 -27.34
C PHE A 853 59.80 -28.58 -28.75
N ARG A 854 58.62 -29.02 -29.25
CA ARG A 854 57.89 -28.65 -30.51
C ARG A 854 57.67 -29.68 -31.64
N ASN A 855 56.43 -29.59 -32.18
CA ASN A 855 55.88 -29.90 -33.52
C ASN A 855 55.33 -31.30 -33.83
N GLY A 856 54.11 -31.35 -34.38
CA GLY A 856 53.61 -32.49 -35.15
C GLY A 856 52.10 -32.75 -35.07
N GLU A 857 51.35 -32.17 -36.01
CA GLU A 857 50.11 -32.60 -36.68
C GLU A 857 49.12 -33.61 -36.03
N TYR A 858 47.85 -33.19 -36.01
CA TYR A 858 46.68 -34.03 -35.79
C TYR A 858 46.45 -35.01 -36.95
N LYS A 859 46.29 -36.30 -36.63
CA LYS A 859 45.50 -37.24 -37.45
C LYS A 859 44.52 -38.00 -36.56
N VAL A 860 43.24 -37.83 -36.85
CA VAL A 860 42.13 -38.61 -36.31
C VAL A 860 42.16 -40.01 -36.91
N LYS A 861 42.01 -41.05 -36.09
CA LYS A 861 41.35 -42.31 -36.48
C LYS A 861 40.74 -42.99 -35.26
N THR A 862 39.47 -43.34 -35.44
CA THR A 862 38.56 -44.10 -34.58
C THR A 862 39.03 -45.55 -34.38
N ASN A 863 38.59 -46.19 -33.29
CA ASN A 863 38.08 -47.57 -33.18
C ASN A 863 37.81 -47.87 -31.68
N GLN A 864 36.57 -48.17 -31.26
CA GLN A 864 35.90 -49.48 -31.30
C GLN A 864 36.54 -50.54 -30.38
N PHE A 865 35.84 -50.76 -29.26
CA PHE A 865 35.46 -52.02 -28.58
C PHE A 865 36.50 -53.13 -28.31
N ASP A 866 36.60 -53.41 -27.00
CA ASP A 866 36.54 -54.70 -26.30
C ASP A 866 37.76 -55.65 -26.12
N VAL A 867 38.14 -55.75 -24.82
CA VAL A 867 38.12 -56.95 -23.95
C VAL A 867 39.43 -57.75 -23.70
N CYS A 868 39.64 -58.01 -22.38
CA CYS A 868 40.55 -58.93 -21.64
C CYS A 868 42.04 -58.53 -21.46
N GLU A 869 42.69 -58.60 -20.29
CA GLU A 869 42.37 -59.11 -18.93
C GLU A 869 43.48 -58.72 -17.89
N GLY A 870 43.11 -58.58 -16.59
CA GLY A 870 43.98 -58.73 -15.38
C GLY A 870 44.67 -57.46 -14.81
N VAL A 871 44.67 -57.10 -13.51
CA VAL A 871 44.48 -57.81 -12.21
C VAL A 871 44.14 -56.82 -11.06
N ALA A 872 43.33 -57.30 -10.09
CA ALA A 872 43.09 -56.88 -8.68
C ALA A 872 42.26 -55.59 -8.37
N SER A 873 41.36 -55.53 -7.37
CA SER A 873 40.75 -56.51 -6.43
C SER A 873 39.73 -55.78 -5.52
N ILE A 874 38.49 -56.31 -5.46
CA ILE A 874 37.60 -56.51 -4.29
C ILE A 874 36.89 -55.34 -3.56
N ARG A 875 35.55 -55.32 -3.75
CA ARG A 875 34.39 -55.20 -2.81
C ARG A 875 34.42 -54.30 -1.55
N ALA A 876 33.40 -53.44 -1.53
CA ALA A 876 32.22 -53.37 -0.63
C ALA A 876 32.32 -52.92 0.85
N GLN A 877 31.37 -52.01 1.16
CA GLN A 877 30.83 -51.47 2.43
C GLN A 877 30.74 -52.46 3.62
N PRO A 878 30.75 -52.00 4.91
CA PRO A 878 29.59 -51.29 5.50
C PRO A 878 29.84 -50.27 6.65
N PHE A 879 28.79 -49.47 6.93
CA PHE A 879 28.26 -48.99 8.23
C PHE A 879 29.09 -48.25 9.33
N LEU A 880 28.39 -47.23 9.88
CA LEU A 880 28.23 -46.84 11.30
C LEU A 880 29.10 -45.72 11.95
N LEU A 881 28.37 -44.70 12.46
CA LEU A 881 28.51 -43.92 13.71
C LEU A 881 29.72 -42.96 13.89
N SER A 882 29.52 -41.62 13.86
CA SER A 882 29.28 -40.71 15.02
C SER A 882 30.60 -40.23 15.69
N VAL A 883 30.86 -38.99 16.12
CA VAL A 883 30.06 -37.93 16.74
C VAL A 883 30.77 -36.57 16.51
N VAL A 884 30.01 -35.62 15.96
CA VAL A 884 29.81 -34.20 16.31
C VAL A 884 30.75 -33.53 17.33
N HIS A 885 31.32 -32.38 16.97
CA HIS A 885 31.09 -31.17 17.78
C HIS A 885 30.91 -29.92 16.90
N LEU A 886 29.75 -29.29 17.08
CA LEU A 886 29.30 -28.03 16.51
C LEU A 886 30.19 -26.86 16.91
N GLY A 887 30.34 -25.90 15.99
CA GLY A 887 30.79 -24.55 16.27
C GLY A 887 30.34 -23.60 15.15
N PHE A 888 29.15 -23.03 15.32
CA PHE A 888 28.59 -21.91 14.57
C PHE A 888 29.63 -20.81 14.30
N MET A 889 29.71 -20.29 13.07
CA MET A 889 29.42 -18.86 12.87
C MET A 889 29.06 -18.51 11.43
N LEU A 890 28.02 -17.70 11.39
CA LEU A 890 27.29 -17.14 10.28
C LEU A 890 28.06 -15.93 9.68
N HIS A 891 27.92 -15.79 8.36
CA HIS A 891 27.67 -14.54 7.65
C HIS A 891 28.79 -13.51 7.37
N LEU A 892 28.73 -13.06 6.09
CA LEU A 892 29.05 -11.74 5.54
C LEU A 892 30.52 -11.36 5.33
N LEU A 893 30.89 -11.16 4.06
CA LEU A 893 30.94 -9.80 3.48
C LEU A 893 31.17 -9.83 1.96
N LEU A 894 30.16 -9.35 1.25
CA LEU A 894 30.29 -8.66 -0.03
C LEU A 894 30.52 -7.17 0.25
N PHE A 895 31.18 -6.51 -0.71
CA PHE A 895 31.40 -5.06 -0.88
C PHE A 895 32.46 -4.41 0.03
N ASN A 896 33.20 -3.40 -0.39
CA ASN A 896 33.83 -2.97 -1.65
C ASN A 896 34.69 -1.75 -1.24
N GLU A 897 35.73 -1.47 -2.01
CA GLU A 897 36.49 -0.19 -2.07
C GLU A 897 35.57 1.05 -2.05
N SER A 898 35.89 2.29 -1.63
CA SER A 898 37.12 3.01 -1.24
C SER A 898 36.74 4.48 -1.02
N LEU A 899 37.32 5.20 -0.04
CA LEU A 899 38.05 6.50 -0.15
C LEU A 899 38.10 7.31 1.16
N LEU A 900 39.34 7.63 1.54
CA LEU A 900 39.90 8.84 2.19
C LEU A 900 39.42 9.38 3.56
N ASN A 901 40.38 9.30 4.51
CA ASN A 901 40.93 10.35 5.42
C ASN A 901 39.99 11.20 6.30
N CYS A 902 40.06 11.02 7.63
CA CYS A 902 40.67 11.96 8.60
C CYS A 902 40.31 11.61 10.07
N LEU A 903 41.27 11.87 10.99
CA LEU A 903 41.18 12.04 12.46
C LEU A 903 40.96 10.77 13.33
N SER A 904 41.98 10.26 14.03
CA SER A 904 42.48 10.67 15.38
C SER A 904 41.43 10.48 16.49
N ILE A 905 41.43 9.34 17.18
CA ILE A 905 41.88 9.15 18.59
C ILE A 905 41.25 10.16 19.57
N VAL A 906 40.35 9.70 20.46
CA VAL A 906 40.45 9.73 21.94
C VAL A 906 39.40 8.77 22.54
N CYS A 907 39.86 7.88 23.42
CA CYS A 907 39.06 7.01 24.29
C CYS A 907 38.67 7.72 25.61
N HIS A 908 37.48 7.45 26.13
CA HIS A 908 37.13 7.41 27.56
C HIS A 908 35.83 6.57 27.68
N HIS A 909 35.86 5.34 28.20
CA HIS A 909 35.86 4.87 29.60
C HIS A 909 34.52 5.09 30.36
N ASP A 910 34.12 4.01 31.07
CA ASP A 910 33.03 3.82 32.05
C ASP A 910 31.75 3.20 31.45
N GLY A 911 31.34 1.97 31.77
CA GLY A 911 31.11 1.38 33.11
C GLY A 911 29.61 1.53 33.39
N VAL A 912 28.79 0.47 33.50
CA VAL A 912 28.59 -0.34 34.71
C VAL A 912 27.57 -1.46 34.40
N LEU A 913 27.80 -2.62 35.02
CA LEU A 913 26.98 -3.84 35.08
C LEU A 913 25.56 -3.63 35.64
N CYS A 914 24.60 -4.51 35.30
CA CYS A 914 24.01 -5.47 36.27
C CYS A 914 22.86 -6.34 35.69
N LEU A 915 23.02 -7.66 35.87
CA LEU A 915 22.07 -8.71 36.32
C LEU A 915 20.79 -9.00 35.48
N HIS A 916 20.69 -10.20 34.87
CA HIS A 916 19.99 -11.43 35.37
C HIS A 916 18.48 -11.18 35.63
N GLU A 917 17.51 -11.90 35.05
CA GLU A 917 17.42 -13.33 34.64
C GLU A 917 17.09 -13.58 33.16
#